data_AF-A0A553FU21-F1
#
_entry.id   AF-A0A553FU21-F1
#
_cell.length_a   1.000
_cell.length_b   1.000
_cell.length_c   1.000
_cell.angle_alpha   90.00
_cell.angle_beta   90.00
_cell.angle_gamma   90.00
#
_symmetry.space_group_name_H-M   'P 1'
#
loop_
_entity.id
_entity.type
_entity.pdbx_description
1 polymer ?
#
loop_
_entity_poly.entity_id
_entity_poly.type
_entity_poly.pdbx_seq_one_letter_code
_entity_poly.pdbx_strand_id
1 'polypeptide(L)'
;MTKKSRLKRIAGTVHLYLGLASGVVVFVIAITGCCWVFQEEILHLTEGERTILKEDRAFISPGKAKELAQEVFPDRHIHGTVYGHETDALEVIFYQAEPEFYQSVFLNPYNGAFMGVKDHRSGFFGFVLDGHLNLWLPKAIGSQITAYATMLFVVMLVTGIILWWPKNKKTRKQRFKFDWRSTTKWRRKNFDLHSVTGFYVAVFALVLAFSGLIMAFDWIYFVTYKSWGGDKAPQFIIPDNTALTDLNESKDAIRPIDKLLPLLALKHPDYKSFEVHYPASDSSSIYVEVSYQKGVYYSSDYLFYDQNTLEEIETPGIYGEYKNATLADKVIRMNYDIHVGAIGGIFGKILAFIISLVTASLPVTGFLLWWGRRYKKRSKRDVYRPEMSPDNQKAKTVLGLSIKQFFTIIFLLVSGTSVSAADLKGSIIDEKGNGVPGATIRLLNTDYGAAADVRGNFVLVGIPEGSYTLELSAVGFETQQNQIKVNNNKLIALNFILKEEVATLSEVVIRGKSESQELSELPLQVASIDLKKLQVESAGIVSILDRSSGVRVRQSGGLGSDINVQLNGLTGRAVRQYYDGIPLELLGGSVQLNNLPVNSVDRIDIYKGVMPIDIGTDALAGGINVVPKKAFSSYLDASYEIASFNTHIATFSGVKVFDNGVHVGLSGFFNYSDNNYEMNVRNLIPEQSREEEITVERFHNAHQSSQLQVQLGLKDKNWADELTLYTGFNQRTDEIQHGIRVASIPAGEAASSNRSLFQSVRYKKSFLNDALRIDYFGNLNFTFTNIDDSTTNLYNWRGEINPNISLNGGSEILSNPSLREGENLSTTHRLTVTYPFSYHHTLKLSNFYAHQKIEGEDPIGIRITEDNIDPNTVPSLLNKNILGLSYESTWLNEKISTLVYGKFYYYDNQSIQFNQRRGLTVFESTVSGNDYGYGAGFKYNLTPDLFLRASYERAIRIPDEFEIFGNFVTIAPNFNLEPEQSNNLNIGGYYKLNFDAYRMVSIDLSWFLRDQSNLVRLQAGRNENDPSFFINEDEVDAKGVELTIKAKPHRNLLLDANLTYQDIVIAGDKNATNTNGVGNPVPNIPTFFFNFSTRYSFNTPWKSGHRITVFGYYAFVKEFSLILEGGTTNSDNAIPQQQQLDAGLTYALTNTPWSFSGQVNNLTDNEVFDNFRIPKPGRNLHFKIRYLLH
;
A
#
# COMPACT_ATOMS: atom_id res chain seq x y z
N MET A 1 -59.28 -1.74 6.02
CA MET A 1 -58.09 -2.07 6.83
C MET A 1 -58.54 -2.87 8.05
N THR A 2 -58.23 -4.16 8.14
CA THR A 2 -58.56 -4.97 9.33
C THR A 2 -57.67 -4.58 10.50
N LYS A 3 -58.27 -4.23 11.66
CA LYS A 3 -57.53 -3.85 12.89
C LYS A 3 -56.47 -4.91 13.22
N LYS A 4 -55.20 -4.51 13.35
CA LYS A 4 -54.15 -5.38 13.91
C LYS A 4 -54.59 -5.81 15.32
N SER A 5 -54.36 -7.07 15.71
CA SER A 5 -54.64 -7.50 17.08
C SER A 5 -53.79 -6.69 18.05
N ARG A 6 -54.30 -6.41 19.26
CA ARG A 6 -53.59 -5.62 20.28
C ARG A 6 -52.16 -6.14 20.51
N LEU A 7 -52.01 -7.47 20.54
CA LEU A 7 -50.72 -8.17 20.67
C LEU A 7 -49.73 -7.82 19.55
N LYS A 8 -50.14 -7.88 18.27
CA LYS A 8 -49.25 -7.55 17.13
C LYS A 8 -48.90 -6.05 17.07
N ARG A 9 -49.73 -5.18 17.64
CA ARG A 9 -49.41 -3.75 17.75
C ARG A 9 -48.31 -3.52 18.78
N ILE A 10 -48.45 -4.13 19.96
CA ILE A 10 -47.46 -4.05 21.04
C ILE A 10 -46.14 -4.67 20.58
N ALA A 11 -46.17 -5.90 20.06
CA ALA A 11 -44.99 -6.57 19.53
C ALA A 11 -44.30 -5.75 18.44
N GLY A 12 -45.06 -5.06 17.57
CA GLY A 12 -44.49 -4.21 16.52
C GLY A 12 -43.78 -2.97 17.05
N THR A 13 -44.29 -2.38 18.13
CA THR A 13 -43.67 -1.23 18.80
C THR A 13 -42.41 -1.66 19.54
N VAL A 14 -42.50 -2.72 20.34
CA VAL A 14 -41.36 -3.29 21.09
C VAL A 14 -40.25 -3.69 20.13
N HIS A 15 -40.59 -4.43 19.07
CA HIS A 15 -39.62 -4.88 18.08
C HIS A 15 -38.92 -3.71 17.37
N LEU A 16 -39.65 -2.64 17.05
CA LEU A 16 -39.03 -1.49 16.40
C LEU A 16 -38.02 -0.78 17.32
N TYR A 17 -38.42 -0.44 18.55
CA TYR A 17 -37.58 0.38 19.42
C TYR A 17 -36.43 -0.41 20.02
N LEU A 18 -36.66 -1.65 20.45
CA LEU A 18 -35.57 -2.51 20.93
C LEU A 18 -34.59 -2.85 19.80
N GLY A 19 -35.09 -3.04 18.57
CA GLY A 19 -34.25 -3.28 17.40
C GLY A 19 -33.37 -2.09 17.04
N LEU A 20 -33.87 -0.85 17.18
CA LEU A 20 -33.05 0.35 16.98
C LEU A 20 -32.05 0.58 18.13
N ALA A 21 -32.41 0.23 19.36
CA ALA A 21 -31.55 0.40 20.53
C ALA A 21 -30.41 -0.62 20.60
N SER A 22 -30.67 -1.88 20.25
CA SER A 22 -29.71 -2.99 20.39
C SER A 22 -29.10 -3.46 19.07
N GLY A 23 -29.64 -3.02 17.92
CA GLY A 23 -29.30 -3.59 16.62
C GLY A 23 -27.82 -3.49 16.22
N VAL A 24 -27.15 -2.38 16.58
CA VAL A 24 -25.71 -2.23 16.31
C VAL A 24 -24.89 -3.20 17.15
N VAL A 25 -25.23 -3.36 18.43
CA VAL A 25 -24.56 -4.30 19.32
C VAL A 25 -24.75 -5.74 18.86
N VAL A 26 -25.99 -6.12 18.53
CA VAL A 26 -26.30 -7.45 17.97
C VAL A 26 -25.58 -7.71 16.65
N PHE A 27 -25.44 -6.69 15.80
CA PHE A 27 -24.66 -6.81 14.56
C PHE A 27 -23.19 -7.15 14.86
N VAL A 28 -22.56 -6.43 15.79
CA VAL A 28 -21.17 -6.66 16.18
C VAL A 28 -21.00 -8.06 16.75
N ILE A 29 -21.81 -8.43 17.76
CA ILE A 29 -21.76 -9.75 18.42
C ILE A 29 -21.97 -10.88 17.41
N ALA A 30 -22.93 -10.74 16.48
CA ALA A 30 -23.21 -11.77 15.50
C ALA A 30 -22.07 -11.94 14.47
N ILE A 31 -21.46 -10.84 14.02
CA ILE A 31 -20.30 -10.90 13.10
C ILE A 31 -19.07 -11.46 13.79
N THR A 32 -18.76 -11.03 15.02
CA THR A 32 -17.64 -11.60 15.78
C THR A 32 -17.89 -13.07 16.10
N GLY A 33 -19.14 -13.46 16.37
CA GLY A 33 -19.54 -14.86 16.50
C GLY A 33 -19.29 -15.68 15.24
N CYS A 34 -19.57 -15.15 14.04
CA CYS A 34 -19.21 -15.82 12.78
C CYS A 34 -17.71 -16.11 12.69
N CYS A 35 -16.87 -15.17 13.12
CA CYS A 35 -15.42 -15.34 13.10
C CYS A 35 -14.97 -16.39 14.13
N TRP A 36 -15.52 -16.35 15.34
CA TRP A 36 -15.12 -17.22 16.45
C TRP A 36 -15.41 -18.71 16.21
N VAL A 37 -16.52 -19.02 15.54
CA VAL A 37 -16.99 -20.40 15.32
C VAL A 37 -15.94 -21.33 14.68
N PHE A 38 -15.03 -20.80 13.84
CA PHE A 38 -13.95 -21.58 13.21
C PHE A 38 -12.57 -21.25 13.76
N GLN A 39 -12.48 -20.76 15.01
CA GLN A 39 -11.21 -20.36 15.61
C GLN A 39 -10.18 -21.47 15.56
N GLU A 40 -10.53 -22.67 15.98
CA GLU A 40 -9.59 -23.80 16.06
C GLU A 40 -9.07 -24.20 14.69
N GLU A 41 -9.96 -24.32 13.69
CA GLU A 41 -9.60 -24.69 12.33
C GLU A 41 -8.72 -23.64 11.67
N ILE A 42 -9.03 -22.36 11.89
CA ILE A 42 -8.25 -21.25 11.34
C ILE A 42 -6.90 -21.16 12.04
N LEU A 43 -6.85 -21.22 13.37
CA LEU A 43 -5.59 -21.20 14.13
C LEU A 43 -4.70 -22.38 13.74
N HIS A 44 -5.26 -23.56 13.55
CA HIS A 44 -4.54 -24.73 13.05
C HIS A 44 -3.92 -24.48 11.66
N LEU A 45 -4.64 -23.83 10.75
CA LEU A 45 -4.15 -23.49 9.40
C LEU A 45 -3.14 -22.34 9.39
N THR A 46 -3.31 -21.34 10.26
CA THR A 46 -2.53 -20.09 10.20
C THR A 46 -1.34 -20.05 11.12
N GLU A 47 -1.42 -20.70 12.28
CA GLU A 47 -0.33 -20.70 13.25
C GLU A 47 0.55 -21.94 13.11
N GLY A 48 0.05 -23.00 12.44
CA GLY A 48 0.64 -24.33 12.48
C GLY A 48 0.66 -24.83 13.92
N GLU A 49 0.16 -26.03 14.19
CA GLU A 49 0.54 -26.64 15.46
C GLU A 49 2.06 -26.60 15.53
N ARG A 50 2.63 -26.15 16.67
CA ARG A 50 4.07 -26.14 16.93
C ARG A 50 4.53 -27.59 17.00
N THR A 51 4.56 -28.21 15.82
CA THR A 51 4.72 -29.64 15.62
C THR A 51 6.20 -29.93 15.76
N ILE A 52 6.50 -30.87 16.62
CA ILE A 52 7.85 -31.36 16.83
C ILE A 52 7.99 -32.75 16.22
N LEU A 53 9.23 -33.10 15.86
CA LEU A 53 9.55 -34.46 15.47
C LEU A 53 9.51 -35.34 16.72
N LYS A 54 8.82 -36.48 16.64
CA LYS A 54 8.80 -37.48 17.70
C LYS A 54 10.24 -37.91 18.04
N GLU A 55 10.60 -37.84 19.32
CA GLU A 55 11.85 -38.40 19.84
C GLU A 55 11.58 -39.72 20.59
N ASP A 56 12.52 -40.65 20.57
CA ASP A 56 12.42 -41.93 21.30
C ASP A 56 12.79 -41.75 22.79
N ARG A 57 12.04 -40.88 23.48
CA ARG A 57 12.20 -40.53 24.90
C ARG A 57 10.83 -40.30 25.53
N ALA A 58 10.73 -40.42 26.85
CA ALA A 58 9.50 -40.05 27.56
C ALA A 58 9.33 -38.52 27.61
N PHE A 59 8.09 -38.05 27.72
CA PHE A 59 7.81 -36.64 27.97
C PHE A 59 8.42 -36.20 29.31
N ILE A 60 8.83 -34.93 29.39
CA ILE A 60 9.24 -34.29 30.64
C ILE A 60 8.07 -34.30 31.64
N SER A 61 8.39 -34.38 32.92
CA SER A 61 7.36 -34.46 33.96
C SER A 61 6.66 -33.12 34.19
N PRO A 62 5.42 -33.11 34.72
CA PRO A 62 4.72 -31.87 35.11
C PRO A 62 5.53 -30.95 36.01
N GLY A 63 6.27 -31.49 36.98
CA GLY A 63 7.15 -30.70 37.85
C GLY A 63 8.28 -30.04 37.07
N LYS A 64 8.88 -30.74 36.10
CA LYS A 64 9.95 -30.18 35.28
C LYS A 64 9.46 -29.13 34.29
N ALA A 65 8.29 -29.36 33.67
CA ALA A 65 7.62 -28.40 32.81
C ALA A 65 7.32 -27.08 33.54
N LYS A 66 6.82 -27.20 34.78
CA LYS A 66 6.56 -26.05 35.67
C LYS A 66 7.81 -25.22 35.87
N GLU A 67 8.91 -25.86 36.26
CA GLU A 67 10.19 -25.17 36.54
C GLU A 67 10.69 -24.40 35.32
N LEU A 68 10.76 -25.07 34.16
CA LEU A 68 11.28 -24.49 32.93
C LEU A 68 10.41 -23.32 32.43
N ALA A 69 9.09 -23.44 32.54
CA ALA A 69 8.19 -22.37 32.13
C ALA A 69 8.21 -21.19 33.13
N GLN A 70 8.33 -21.47 34.44
CA GLN A 70 8.39 -20.44 35.48
C GLN A 70 9.63 -19.55 35.30
N GLU A 71 10.73 -20.04 34.74
CA GLU A 71 11.90 -19.22 34.40
C GLU A 71 11.56 -18.10 33.39
N VAL A 72 10.59 -18.34 32.50
CA VAL A 72 10.15 -17.34 31.50
C VAL A 72 9.29 -16.26 32.14
N PHE A 73 8.42 -16.63 33.08
CA PHE A 73 7.57 -15.70 33.82
C PHE A 73 7.64 -15.95 35.34
N PRO A 74 8.72 -15.50 36.02
CA PRO A 74 9.00 -15.85 37.42
C PRO A 74 7.88 -15.49 38.40
N ASP A 75 7.22 -14.36 38.19
CA ASP A 75 6.21 -13.82 39.12
C ASP A 75 4.75 -14.10 38.69
N ARG A 76 4.54 -14.97 37.70
CA ARG A 76 3.21 -15.28 37.16
C ARG A 76 2.71 -16.65 37.60
N HIS A 77 1.41 -16.73 37.86
CA HIS A 77 0.76 -17.96 38.31
C HIS A 77 0.54 -18.91 37.12
N ILE A 78 1.12 -20.11 37.22
CA ILE A 78 0.89 -21.18 36.25
C ILE A 78 -0.46 -21.84 36.55
N HIS A 79 -1.34 -21.83 35.56
CA HIS A 79 -2.63 -22.48 35.60
C HIS A 79 -2.53 -24.00 35.48
N GLY A 80 -1.75 -24.47 34.51
CA GLY A 80 -1.63 -25.90 34.20
C GLY A 80 -0.70 -26.15 33.02
N THR A 81 -0.45 -27.41 32.74
CA THR A 81 0.33 -27.86 31.58
C THR A 81 -0.45 -28.85 30.75
N VAL A 82 -0.59 -28.57 29.46
CA VAL A 82 -1.28 -29.41 28.48
C VAL A 82 -0.27 -30.34 27.80
N TYR A 83 -0.49 -31.64 27.99
CA TYR A 83 0.21 -32.73 27.31
C TYR A 83 -0.66 -33.25 26.16
N GLY A 84 -0.25 -32.95 24.92
CA GLY A 84 -0.92 -33.40 23.70
C GLY A 84 -0.36 -34.71 23.14
N HIS A 85 -0.46 -34.88 21.82
CA HIS A 85 0.08 -36.03 21.10
C HIS A 85 1.63 -35.98 21.03
N GLU A 86 2.28 -37.09 20.66
CA GLU A 86 3.75 -37.22 20.54
C GLU A 86 4.43 -36.20 19.61
N THR A 87 3.64 -35.51 18.80
CA THR A 87 4.08 -34.50 17.83
C THR A 87 3.77 -33.08 18.28
N ASP A 88 3.10 -32.89 19.41
CA ASP A 88 2.64 -31.58 19.88
C ASP A 88 3.66 -30.97 20.84
N ALA A 89 3.89 -29.67 20.74
CA ALA A 89 4.62 -28.96 21.78
C ALA A 89 3.83 -28.99 23.11
N LEU A 90 4.56 -29.02 24.22
CA LEU A 90 3.99 -28.90 25.55
C LEU A 90 3.55 -27.45 25.79
N GLU A 91 2.31 -27.22 26.19
CA GLU A 91 1.81 -25.88 26.49
C GLU A 91 1.67 -25.67 28.00
N VAL A 92 2.46 -24.74 28.57
CA VAL A 92 2.36 -24.33 29.97
C VAL A 92 1.60 -23.01 30.05
N ILE A 93 0.40 -23.05 30.62
CA ILE A 93 -0.56 -21.95 30.63
C ILE A 93 -0.35 -21.11 31.89
N PHE A 94 -0.20 -19.80 31.73
CA PHE A 94 -0.22 -18.82 32.81
C PHE A 94 -1.53 -18.04 32.79
N TYR A 95 -2.25 -18.06 33.91
CA TYR A 95 -3.52 -17.35 34.06
C TYR A 95 -3.61 -16.66 35.43
N GLN A 96 -3.89 -15.34 35.42
CA GLN A 96 -4.20 -14.53 36.60
C GLN A 96 -5.38 -13.61 36.28
N ALA A 97 -6.33 -13.50 37.21
CA ALA A 97 -7.51 -12.65 37.03
C ALA A 97 -7.20 -11.16 37.25
N GLU A 98 -6.34 -10.82 38.22
CA GLU A 98 -5.98 -9.42 38.56
C GLU A 98 -4.49 -9.30 38.96
N PRO A 99 -3.67 -8.49 38.25
CA PRO A 99 -3.96 -7.94 36.92
C PRO A 99 -4.15 -9.05 35.89
N GLU A 100 -5.10 -8.87 34.98
CA GLU A 100 -5.49 -9.90 34.02
C GLU A 100 -4.31 -10.32 33.13
N PHE A 101 -3.84 -11.56 33.25
CA PHE A 101 -2.70 -12.13 32.54
C PHE A 101 -3.09 -13.49 31.98
N TYR A 102 -3.00 -13.68 30.66
CA TYR A 102 -3.31 -14.96 30.03
C TYR A 102 -2.37 -15.24 28.85
N GLN A 103 -1.29 -15.97 29.13
CA GLN A 103 -0.24 -16.29 28.16
C GLN A 103 0.24 -17.73 28.37
N SER A 104 0.75 -18.36 27.32
CA SER A 104 1.32 -19.71 27.41
C SER A 104 2.77 -19.76 26.94
N VAL A 105 3.58 -20.58 27.61
CA VAL A 105 4.94 -20.93 27.23
C VAL A 105 4.91 -22.30 26.57
N PHE A 106 5.51 -22.43 25.39
CA PHE A 106 5.61 -23.72 24.71
C PHE A 106 7.01 -24.29 24.90
N LEU A 107 7.08 -25.56 25.28
CA LEU A 107 8.31 -26.31 25.47
C LEU A 107 8.31 -27.53 24.57
N ASN A 108 9.50 -27.99 24.15
CA ASN A 108 9.62 -29.30 23.54
C ASN A 108 9.34 -30.37 24.62
N PRO A 109 8.35 -31.27 24.42
CA PRO A 109 7.93 -32.22 25.43
C PRO A 109 9.01 -33.25 25.81
N TYR A 110 10.05 -33.48 24.99
CA TYR A 110 11.08 -34.49 25.26
C TYR A 110 12.33 -33.92 25.94
N ASN A 111 12.77 -32.72 25.54
CA ASN A 111 14.01 -32.13 26.03
C ASN A 111 13.81 -30.82 26.82
N GLY A 112 12.58 -30.29 26.88
CA GLY A 112 12.25 -29.08 27.63
C GLY A 112 12.75 -27.78 27.01
N ALA A 113 13.29 -27.80 25.78
CA ALA A 113 13.74 -26.58 25.11
C ALA A 113 12.59 -25.59 24.91
N PHE A 114 12.83 -24.33 25.25
CA PHE A 114 11.87 -23.25 25.04
C PHE A 114 11.60 -23.04 23.55
N MET A 115 10.33 -23.10 23.15
CA MET A 115 9.89 -22.97 21.76
C MET A 115 9.19 -21.63 21.47
N GLY A 116 8.80 -20.87 22.50
CA GLY A 116 8.21 -19.53 22.34
C GLY A 116 7.01 -19.29 23.26
N VAL A 117 6.55 -18.04 23.31
CA VAL A 117 5.35 -17.61 24.07
C VAL A 117 4.16 -17.39 23.13
N LYS A 118 2.94 -17.54 23.63
CA LYS A 118 1.70 -17.05 23.00
C LYS A 118 0.92 -16.20 23.98
N ASP A 119 0.54 -15.00 23.55
CA ASP A 119 -0.43 -14.18 24.27
C ASP A 119 -1.82 -14.45 23.72
N HIS A 120 -2.66 -15.12 24.51
CA HIS A 120 -4.01 -15.55 24.14
C HIS A 120 -5.02 -14.41 24.04
N ARG A 121 -4.65 -13.20 24.48
CA ARG A 121 -5.47 -11.98 24.35
C ARG A 121 -5.06 -11.12 23.15
N SER A 122 -3.91 -11.40 22.56
CA SER A 122 -3.41 -10.73 21.37
C SER A 122 -3.91 -11.39 20.07
N GLY A 123 -3.72 -10.71 18.94
CA GLY A 123 -4.02 -11.28 17.61
C GLY A 123 -5.50 -11.21 17.20
N PHE A 124 -5.82 -11.83 16.06
CA PHE A 124 -7.14 -11.74 15.44
C PHE A 124 -8.25 -12.31 16.33
N PHE A 125 -8.06 -13.50 16.90
CA PHE A 125 -9.06 -14.13 17.74
C PHE A 125 -9.18 -13.46 19.11
N GLY A 126 -8.09 -12.95 19.70
CA GLY A 126 -8.16 -12.11 20.90
C GLY A 126 -9.02 -10.85 20.68
N PHE A 127 -8.81 -10.14 19.56
CA PHE A 127 -9.65 -9.01 19.16
C PHE A 127 -11.11 -9.41 18.91
N VAL A 128 -11.35 -10.52 18.21
CA VAL A 128 -12.72 -11.02 17.95
C VAL A 128 -13.44 -11.37 19.25
N LEU A 129 -12.77 -12.03 20.19
CA LEU A 129 -13.34 -12.40 21.49
C LEU A 129 -13.66 -11.16 22.31
N ASP A 130 -12.74 -10.21 22.39
CA ASP A 130 -12.95 -8.98 23.14
C ASP A 130 -14.07 -8.12 22.54
N GLY A 131 -14.21 -8.11 21.21
CA GLY A 131 -15.35 -7.52 20.53
C GLY A 131 -16.67 -8.25 20.80
N HIS A 132 -16.63 -9.58 20.87
CA HIS A 132 -17.80 -10.42 21.13
C HIS A 132 -18.30 -10.32 22.58
N LEU A 133 -17.39 -10.32 23.56
CA LEU A 133 -17.71 -10.26 24.97
C LEU A 133 -17.88 -8.83 25.47
N ASN A 134 -16.98 -7.92 25.09
CA ASN A 134 -16.86 -6.59 25.69
C ASN A 134 -17.06 -5.43 24.71
N LEU A 135 -17.30 -5.66 23.41
CA LEU A 135 -17.37 -4.60 22.39
C LEU A 135 -16.10 -3.71 22.35
N TRP A 136 -14.94 -4.26 22.72
CA TRP A 136 -13.68 -3.53 22.88
C TRP A 136 -13.72 -2.40 23.93
N LEU A 137 -14.69 -2.44 24.84
CA LEU A 137 -14.78 -1.55 25.99
C LEU A 137 -14.19 -2.24 27.23
N PRO A 138 -13.83 -1.47 28.28
CA PRO A 138 -13.43 -2.06 29.56
C PRO A 138 -14.45 -3.11 30.03
N LYS A 139 -13.98 -4.28 30.46
CA LYS A 139 -14.81 -5.45 30.83
C LYS A 139 -15.98 -5.10 31.74
N ALA A 140 -15.78 -4.19 32.70
CA ALA A 140 -16.81 -3.72 33.62
C ALA A 140 -18.02 -3.06 32.93
N ILE A 141 -17.84 -2.48 31.75
CA ILE A 141 -18.88 -1.81 30.96
C ILE A 141 -19.29 -2.69 29.77
N GLY A 142 -18.31 -3.18 29.02
CA GLY A 142 -18.49 -3.93 27.79
C GLY A 142 -19.33 -5.18 27.98
N SER A 143 -18.95 -6.03 28.93
CA SER A 143 -19.65 -7.29 29.21
C SER A 143 -21.12 -7.08 29.58
N GLN A 144 -21.42 -6.02 30.35
CA GLN A 144 -22.78 -5.66 30.73
C GLN A 144 -23.61 -5.23 29.51
N ILE A 145 -23.05 -4.38 28.65
CA ILE A 145 -23.74 -3.92 27.42
C ILE A 145 -24.06 -5.12 26.52
N THR A 146 -23.09 -5.99 26.27
CA THR A 146 -23.25 -7.21 25.48
C THR A 146 -24.33 -8.12 26.07
N ALA A 147 -24.28 -8.38 27.37
CA ALA A 147 -25.24 -9.23 28.07
C ALA A 147 -26.68 -8.71 27.97
N TYR A 148 -26.90 -7.42 28.29
CA TYR A 148 -28.24 -6.83 28.22
C TYR A 148 -28.73 -6.66 26.78
N ALA A 149 -27.87 -6.33 25.82
CA ALA A 149 -28.25 -6.28 24.41
C ALA A 149 -28.67 -7.66 23.88
N THR A 150 -27.99 -8.73 24.31
CA THR A 150 -28.36 -10.12 23.99
C THR A 150 -29.72 -10.49 24.61
N MET A 151 -30.00 -10.03 25.83
CA MET A 151 -31.32 -10.20 26.46
C MET A 151 -32.42 -9.48 25.68
N LEU A 152 -32.17 -8.25 25.22
CA LEU A 152 -33.09 -7.53 24.33
C LEU A 152 -33.27 -8.25 23.00
N PHE A 153 -32.21 -8.86 22.46
CA PHE A 153 -32.27 -9.63 21.23
C PHE A 153 -33.14 -10.88 21.36
N VAL A 154 -33.11 -11.59 22.51
CA VAL A 154 -34.04 -12.70 22.78
C VAL A 154 -35.50 -12.23 22.72
N VAL A 155 -35.82 -11.08 23.32
CA VAL A 155 -37.16 -10.47 23.24
C VAL A 155 -37.51 -10.09 21.79
N MET A 156 -36.53 -9.61 21.02
CA MET A 156 -36.67 -9.29 19.60
C MET A 156 -37.03 -10.51 18.75
N LEU A 157 -36.39 -11.66 18.99
CA LEU A 157 -36.68 -12.91 18.29
C LEU A 157 -38.12 -13.37 18.55
N VAL A 158 -38.55 -13.38 19.83
CA VAL A 158 -39.92 -13.76 20.21
C VAL A 158 -40.95 -12.81 19.59
N THR A 159 -40.74 -11.50 19.69
CA THR A 159 -41.64 -10.50 19.09
C THR A 159 -41.65 -10.56 17.56
N GLY A 160 -40.52 -10.89 16.94
CA GLY A 160 -40.37 -11.11 15.50
C GLY A 160 -41.23 -12.27 15.01
N ILE A 161 -41.19 -13.42 15.69
CA ILE A 161 -42.03 -14.59 15.39
C ILE A 161 -43.52 -14.23 15.48
N ILE A 162 -43.95 -13.51 16.52
CA ILE A 162 -45.33 -13.05 16.70
C ILE A 162 -45.78 -12.14 15.54
N LEU A 163 -44.92 -11.22 15.11
CA LEU A 163 -45.20 -10.32 13.99
C LEU A 163 -45.30 -11.07 12.66
N TRP A 164 -44.41 -12.04 12.49
CA TRP A 164 -44.28 -12.83 11.29
C TRP A 164 -45.39 -13.88 11.11
N TRP A 165 -45.99 -14.40 12.18
CA TRP A 165 -47.00 -15.46 12.07
C TRP A 165 -48.21 -15.08 11.17
N PRO A 166 -48.56 -15.86 10.13
CA PRO A 166 -49.61 -15.50 9.17
C PRO A 166 -51.00 -15.53 9.83
N LYS A 167 -51.87 -14.59 9.45
CA LYS A 167 -53.26 -14.55 9.95
C LYS A 167 -54.17 -15.57 9.23
N ASN A 168 -53.97 -15.76 7.91
CA ASN A 168 -54.83 -16.61 7.07
C ASN A 168 -53.98 -17.50 6.13
N LYS A 169 -54.52 -18.65 5.68
CA LYS A 169 -53.84 -19.61 4.77
C LYS A 169 -53.31 -18.97 3.46
N LYS A 170 -53.98 -17.94 2.93
CA LYS A 170 -53.55 -17.22 1.70
C LYS A 170 -52.29 -16.36 1.90
N THR A 171 -52.13 -15.74 3.06
CA THR A 171 -50.91 -14.96 3.42
C THR A 171 -49.70 -15.83 3.73
N ARG A 172 -49.88 -17.15 3.83
CA ARG A 172 -48.82 -18.11 4.13
C ARG A 172 -47.80 -18.21 3.00
N LYS A 173 -48.25 -18.34 1.74
CA LYS A 173 -47.36 -18.48 0.57
C LYS A 173 -46.40 -17.28 0.39
N GLN A 174 -46.80 -16.07 0.78
CA GLN A 174 -46.00 -14.84 0.66
C GLN A 174 -45.03 -14.58 1.83
N ARG A 175 -45.10 -15.36 2.92
CA ARG A 175 -44.24 -15.15 4.12
C ARG A 175 -43.10 -16.18 4.25
N PHE A 176 -43.23 -17.33 3.59
CA PHE A 176 -42.26 -18.43 3.66
C PHE A 176 -41.35 -18.56 2.41
N LYS A 177 -41.56 -17.76 1.36
CA LYS A 177 -40.78 -17.86 0.11
C LYS A 177 -40.45 -16.48 -0.45
N PHE A 178 -39.30 -16.37 -1.11
CA PHE A 178 -38.96 -15.23 -1.96
C PHE A 178 -39.73 -15.34 -3.28
N ASP A 179 -40.67 -14.42 -3.53
CA ASP A 179 -41.41 -14.30 -4.79
C ASP A 179 -40.99 -13.00 -5.48
N TRP A 180 -39.75 -12.97 -5.95
CA TRP A 180 -39.15 -11.81 -6.61
C TRP A 180 -39.34 -11.91 -8.13
N ARG A 181 -40.01 -10.91 -8.70
CA ARG A 181 -40.12 -10.70 -10.14
C ARG A 181 -39.16 -9.58 -10.54
N SER A 182 -38.87 -9.44 -11.83
CA SER A 182 -38.09 -8.31 -12.37
C SER A 182 -38.66 -6.95 -11.96
N THR A 183 -39.96 -6.86 -11.71
CA THR A 183 -40.68 -5.66 -11.25
C THR A 183 -40.69 -5.45 -9.73
N THR A 184 -40.14 -6.37 -8.93
CA THR A 184 -40.17 -6.28 -7.45
C THR A 184 -39.26 -5.16 -6.95
N LYS A 185 -39.86 -4.11 -6.39
CA LYS A 185 -39.14 -2.94 -5.84
C LYS A 185 -38.25 -3.30 -4.65
N TRP A 186 -37.14 -2.59 -4.49
CA TRP A 186 -36.13 -2.84 -3.44
C TRP A 186 -36.75 -2.91 -2.03
N ARG A 187 -37.72 -2.04 -1.69
CA ARG A 187 -38.37 -2.02 -0.38
C ARG A 187 -39.07 -3.34 -0.06
N ARG A 188 -39.63 -3.99 -1.08
CA ARG A 188 -40.26 -5.31 -0.94
C ARG A 188 -39.19 -6.39 -0.81
N LYS A 189 -38.13 -6.34 -1.61
CA LYS A 189 -36.98 -7.26 -1.48
C LYS A 189 -36.36 -7.20 -0.08
N ASN A 190 -36.10 -6.02 0.46
CA ASN A 190 -35.56 -5.83 1.81
C ASN A 190 -36.52 -6.29 2.92
N PHE A 191 -37.84 -6.11 2.73
CA PHE A 191 -38.84 -6.64 3.66
C PHE A 191 -38.87 -8.17 3.65
N ASP A 192 -38.84 -8.78 2.47
CA ASP A 192 -38.81 -10.23 2.33
C ASP A 192 -37.50 -10.79 2.88
N LEU A 193 -36.36 -10.12 2.64
CA LEU A 193 -35.07 -10.49 3.24
C LEU A 193 -35.16 -10.48 4.77
N HIS A 194 -35.54 -9.36 5.40
CA HIS A 194 -35.65 -9.27 6.85
C HIS A 194 -36.63 -10.28 7.48
N SER A 195 -37.79 -10.47 6.84
CA SER A 195 -38.88 -11.26 7.44
C SER A 195 -38.77 -12.75 7.15
N VAL A 196 -38.37 -13.16 5.94
CA VAL A 196 -38.26 -14.58 5.56
C VAL A 196 -37.02 -15.18 6.22
N THR A 197 -35.83 -14.58 6.09
CA THR A 197 -34.61 -15.13 6.69
C THR A 197 -34.68 -15.08 8.22
N GLY A 198 -35.19 -13.98 8.77
CA GLY A 198 -35.40 -13.84 10.21
C GLY A 198 -36.31 -14.92 10.78
N PHE A 199 -37.35 -15.34 10.06
CA PHE A 199 -38.21 -16.44 10.51
C PHE A 199 -37.48 -17.79 10.55
N TYR A 200 -36.77 -18.15 9.47
CA TYR A 200 -36.08 -19.44 9.38
C TYR A 200 -34.98 -19.58 10.43
N VAL A 201 -34.32 -18.46 10.77
CA VAL A 201 -33.21 -18.47 11.72
C VAL A 201 -33.65 -18.19 13.16
N ALA A 202 -34.84 -17.64 13.41
CA ALA A 202 -35.23 -17.18 14.75
C ALA A 202 -35.14 -18.24 15.86
N VAL A 203 -35.52 -19.50 15.59
CA VAL A 203 -35.47 -20.57 16.60
C VAL A 203 -34.02 -20.94 16.93
N PHE A 204 -33.16 -21.02 15.92
CA PHE A 204 -31.75 -21.34 16.12
C PHE A 204 -30.97 -20.18 16.74
N ALA A 205 -31.21 -18.95 16.28
CA ALA A 205 -30.65 -17.75 16.90
C ALA A 205 -31.11 -17.58 18.36
N LEU A 206 -32.32 -18.07 18.70
CA LEU A 206 -32.79 -18.07 20.09
C LEU A 206 -31.95 -19.02 20.95
N VAL A 207 -31.59 -20.21 20.44
CA VAL A 207 -30.72 -21.15 21.15
C VAL A 207 -29.31 -20.56 21.35
N LEU A 208 -28.73 -19.93 20.33
CA LEU A 208 -27.40 -19.30 20.44
C LEU A 208 -27.43 -18.08 21.38
N ALA A 209 -28.44 -17.22 21.27
CA ALA A 209 -28.57 -16.08 22.16
C ALA A 209 -28.84 -16.50 23.62
N PHE A 210 -29.64 -17.53 23.83
CA PHE A 210 -29.94 -18.05 25.18
C PHE A 210 -28.73 -18.74 25.82
N SER A 211 -27.95 -19.51 25.06
CA SER A 211 -26.68 -20.07 25.55
C SER A 211 -25.65 -18.99 25.91
N GLY A 212 -25.62 -17.88 25.17
CA GLY A 212 -24.86 -16.69 25.55
C GLY A 212 -25.33 -16.06 26.86
N LEU A 213 -26.65 -16.01 27.09
CA LEU A 213 -27.21 -15.51 28.35
C LEU A 213 -26.92 -16.41 29.56
N ILE A 214 -26.83 -17.73 29.36
CA ILE A 214 -26.38 -18.68 30.40
C ILE A 214 -24.95 -18.35 30.83
N MET A 215 -24.05 -17.98 29.90
CA MET A 215 -22.67 -17.58 30.23
C MET A 215 -22.58 -16.17 30.83
N ALA A 216 -23.53 -15.29 30.51
CA ALA A 216 -23.49 -13.90 30.94
C ALA A 216 -24.16 -13.63 32.30
N PHE A 217 -25.07 -14.51 32.76
CA PHE A 217 -25.86 -14.28 33.98
C PHE A 217 -25.96 -15.54 34.85
N ASP A 218 -25.36 -15.50 36.04
CA ASP A 218 -25.38 -16.61 37.02
C ASP A 218 -26.79 -17.07 37.40
N TRP A 219 -27.75 -16.15 37.47
CA TRP A 219 -29.14 -16.50 37.78
C TRP A 219 -29.82 -17.25 36.63
N ILE A 220 -29.49 -16.96 35.37
CA ILE A 220 -30.01 -17.70 34.20
C ILE A 220 -29.38 -19.08 34.17
N TYR A 221 -28.08 -19.17 34.43
CA TYR A 221 -27.36 -20.42 34.61
C TYR A 221 -28.02 -21.30 35.68
N PHE A 222 -28.25 -20.76 36.89
CA PHE A 222 -28.84 -21.49 38.01
C PHE A 222 -30.28 -21.93 37.73
N VAL A 223 -31.12 -21.03 37.19
CA VAL A 223 -32.51 -21.36 36.82
C VAL A 223 -32.53 -22.46 35.77
N THR A 224 -31.64 -22.39 34.78
CA THR A 224 -31.54 -23.43 33.74
C THR A 224 -31.16 -24.76 34.37
N TYR A 225 -30.09 -24.82 35.18
CA TYR A 225 -29.66 -26.06 35.84
C TYR A 225 -30.76 -26.70 36.71
N LYS A 226 -31.43 -25.91 37.55
CA LYS A 226 -32.53 -26.40 38.39
C LYS A 226 -33.76 -26.84 37.59
N SER A 227 -34.07 -26.16 36.48
CA SER A 227 -35.21 -26.52 35.61
C SER A 227 -35.07 -27.90 34.95
N TRP A 228 -33.83 -28.37 34.78
CA TRP A 228 -33.50 -29.69 34.25
C TRP A 228 -33.28 -30.76 35.34
N GLY A 229 -33.57 -30.44 36.60
CA GLY A 229 -33.53 -31.41 37.71
C GLY A 229 -32.21 -31.51 38.46
N GLY A 230 -31.31 -30.52 38.34
CA GLY A 230 -30.00 -30.56 38.97
C GLY A 230 -30.02 -30.45 40.51
N ASP A 231 -29.29 -31.33 41.18
CA ASP A 231 -29.20 -31.47 42.64
C ASP A 231 -27.79 -31.23 43.20
N LYS A 232 -26.74 -31.30 42.38
CA LYS A 232 -25.36 -30.96 42.74
C LYS A 232 -25.13 -29.45 42.83
N ALA A 233 -23.95 -29.06 43.32
CA ALA A 233 -23.48 -27.68 43.24
C ALA A 233 -23.04 -27.37 41.79
N PRO A 234 -23.72 -26.47 41.05
CA PRO A 234 -23.41 -26.21 39.65
C PRO A 234 -22.25 -25.21 39.55
N GLN A 235 -21.10 -25.62 40.07
CA GLN A 235 -19.87 -24.85 40.08
C GLN A 235 -18.70 -25.82 40.00
N PHE A 236 -17.55 -25.31 39.56
CA PHE A 236 -16.31 -26.06 39.57
C PHE A 236 -15.76 -26.09 40.99
N ILE A 237 -15.55 -27.29 41.55
CA ILE A 237 -15.07 -27.48 42.92
C ILE A 237 -13.87 -28.42 42.87
N ILE A 238 -12.71 -27.90 43.27
CA ILE A 238 -11.52 -28.70 43.56
C ILE A 238 -11.65 -29.20 45.00
N PRO A 239 -11.72 -30.51 45.24
CA PRO A 239 -11.78 -31.05 46.59
C PRO A 239 -10.44 -30.87 47.33
N ASP A 240 -10.51 -30.80 48.66
CA ASP A 240 -9.31 -30.80 49.50
C ASP A 240 -8.64 -32.18 49.53
N ASN A 241 -7.34 -32.23 49.79
CA ASN A 241 -6.59 -33.48 50.00
C ASN A 241 -7.17 -34.29 51.17
N THR A 242 -7.10 -35.61 51.04
CA THR A 242 -7.59 -36.55 52.06
C THR A 242 -6.46 -37.05 52.97
N ALA A 243 -5.20 -37.00 52.52
CA ALA A 243 -4.03 -37.36 53.30
C ALA A 243 -3.38 -36.15 54.02
N LEU A 244 -3.04 -36.30 55.31
CA LEU A 244 -2.27 -35.32 56.08
C LEU A 244 -0.78 -35.41 55.69
N THR A 245 -0.12 -34.25 55.53
CA THR A 245 1.29 -34.14 55.15
C THR A 245 2.20 -34.72 56.23
N ASP A 246 2.93 -35.81 55.95
CA ASP A 246 4.05 -36.25 56.79
C ASP A 246 5.33 -35.54 56.31
N LEU A 247 5.79 -34.54 57.07
CA LEU A 247 6.87 -33.59 56.70
C LEU A 247 8.29 -34.18 56.75
N ASN A 248 8.52 -35.42 56.30
CA ASN A 248 9.82 -36.09 56.46
C ASN A 248 10.28 -36.93 55.25
N GLU A 249 10.10 -36.46 54.02
CA GLU A 249 10.77 -37.07 52.87
C GLU A 249 11.78 -36.14 52.17
N SER A 250 12.91 -36.76 51.82
CA SER A 250 14.13 -36.12 51.33
C SER A 250 13.92 -35.25 50.08
N LYS A 251 14.73 -34.20 49.91
CA LYS A 251 14.78 -33.36 48.71
C LYS A 251 15.09 -34.11 47.40
N ASP A 252 15.47 -35.39 47.47
CA ASP A 252 15.79 -36.26 46.32
C ASP A 252 14.66 -37.24 45.93
N ALA A 253 13.48 -37.17 46.57
CA ALA A 253 12.34 -38.02 46.20
C ALA A 253 11.57 -37.44 44.99
N ILE A 254 11.25 -38.29 44.01
CA ILE A 254 10.42 -37.94 42.84
C ILE A 254 9.05 -37.43 43.32
N ARG A 255 8.67 -36.20 42.93
CA ARG A 255 7.40 -35.58 43.34
C ARG A 255 6.22 -36.45 42.88
N PRO A 256 5.17 -36.66 43.69
CA PRO A 256 4.02 -37.47 43.29
C PRO A 256 3.43 -37.06 41.94
N ILE A 257 3.27 -35.76 41.69
CA ILE A 257 2.77 -35.22 40.41
C ILE A 257 3.58 -35.66 39.18
N ASP A 258 4.88 -35.96 39.34
CA ASP A 258 5.74 -36.42 38.24
C ASP A 258 5.45 -37.86 37.81
N LYS A 259 4.76 -38.64 38.66
CA LYS A 259 4.31 -40.02 38.35
C LYS A 259 2.93 -40.07 37.72
N LEU A 260 2.21 -38.94 37.67
CA LEU A 260 0.80 -38.89 37.29
C LEU A 260 0.59 -39.13 35.78
N LEU A 261 1.45 -38.57 34.93
CA LEU A 261 1.27 -38.64 33.47
C LEU A 261 1.30 -40.10 32.92
N PRO A 262 2.25 -40.97 33.30
CA PRO A 262 2.22 -42.38 32.90
C PRO A 262 0.98 -43.14 33.42
N LEU A 263 0.50 -42.82 34.63
CA LEU A 263 -0.71 -43.43 35.19
C LEU A 263 -1.96 -43.04 34.39
N LEU A 264 -2.09 -41.76 34.05
CA LEU A 264 -3.18 -41.23 33.23
C LEU A 264 -3.20 -41.86 31.83
N ALA A 265 -2.04 -41.94 31.17
CA ALA A 265 -1.92 -42.54 29.85
C ALA A 265 -2.33 -44.03 29.83
N LEU A 266 -2.11 -44.76 30.92
CA LEU A 266 -2.52 -46.16 31.05
C LEU A 266 -4.02 -46.32 31.35
N LYS A 267 -4.60 -45.42 32.15
CA LYS A 267 -6.02 -45.45 32.53
C LYS A 267 -6.94 -44.92 31.41
N HIS A 268 -6.47 -43.97 30.61
CA HIS A 268 -7.24 -43.31 29.55
C HIS A 268 -6.54 -43.45 28.19
N PRO A 269 -6.54 -44.65 27.56
CA PRO A 269 -5.78 -44.89 26.32
C PRO A 269 -6.30 -44.09 25.11
N ASP A 270 -7.55 -43.64 25.13
CA ASP A 270 -8.19 -42.91 24.03
C ASP A 270 -8.08 -41.37 24.14
N TYR A 271 -7.24 -40.87 25.04
CA TYR A 271 -7.07 -39.43 25.27
C TYR A 271 -6.53 -38.69 24.03
N LYS A 272 -6.85 -37.39 23.94
CA LYS A 272 -6.21 -36.45 23.01
C LYS A 272 -5.27 -35.50 23.72
N SER A 273 -5.63 -35.07 24.92
CA SER A 273 -4.75 -34.28 25.76
C SER A 273 -5.07 -34.46 27.24
N PHE A 274 -4.05 -34.30 28.07
CA PHE A 274 -4.17 -34.13 29.52
C PHE A 274 -3.78 -32.71 29.89
N GLU A 275 -4.66 -31.94 30.51
CA GLU A 275 -4.29 -30.68 31.15
C GLU A 275 -4.09 -30.93 32.64
N VAL A 276 -2.84 -30.88 33.08
CA VAL A 276 -2.46 -31.12 34.48
C VAL A 276 -2.32 -29.78 35.20
N HIS A 277 -3.23 -29.50 36.12
CA HIS A 277 -3.22 -28.29 36.94
C HIS A 277 -2.42 -28.50 38.22
N TYR A 278 -1.59 -27.51 38.56
CA TYR A 278 -0.77 -27.57 39.75
C TYR A 278 -1.60 -27.20 40.99
N PRO A 279 -1.40 -27.89 42.13
CA PRO A 279 -2.10 -27.54 43.36
C PRO A 279 -1.73 -26.12 43.79
N ALA A 280 -2.73 -25.34 44.19
CA ALA A 280 -2.58 -23.94 44.60
C ALA A 280 -2.06 -23.80 46.04
N SER A 281 -2.28 -24.84 46.86
CA SER A 281 -1.83 -24.94 48.26
C SER A 281 -1.55 -26.39 48.65
N ASP A 282 -0.90 -26.58 49.81
CA ASP A 282 -0.64 -27.89 50.42
C ASP A 282 -1.93 -28.65 50.81
N SER A 283 -3.08 -27.97 50.82
CA SER A 283 -4.39 -28.55 51.10
C SER A 283 -5.19 -28.92 49.84
N SER A 284 -4.80 -28.44 48.66
CA SER A 284 -5.58 -28.61 47.42
C SER A 284 -5.19 -29.88 46.64
N SER A 285 -6.17 -30.60 46.08
CA SER A 285 -5.88 -31.76 45.22
C SER A 285 -5.25 -31.33 43.88
N ILE A 286 -4.55 -32.26 43.21
CA ILE A 286 -4.17 -32.10 41.80
C ILE A 286 -5.44 -32.26 40.96
N TYR A 287 -5.65 -31.38 40.00
CA TYR A 287 -6.78 -31.45 39.07
C TYR A 287 -6.27 -31.74 37.65
N VAL A 288 -6.89 -32.70 36.96
CA VAL A 288 -6.55 -33.10 35.60
C VAL A 288 -7.79 -33.04 34.71
N GLU A 289 -7.70 -32.29 33.61
CA GLU A 289 -8.67 -32.39 32.52
C GLU A 289 -8.23 -33.45 31.51
N VAL A 290 -9.09 -34.41 31.20
CA VAL A 290 -8.89 -35.40 30.15
C VAL A 290 -9.81 -35.06 28.98
N SER A 291 -9.22 -34.60 27.87
CA SER A 291 -9.97 -34.30 26.65
C SER A 291 -9.87 -35.47 25.67
N TYR A 292 -11.01 -35.95 25.17
CA TYR A 292 -11.07 -37.04 24.17
C TYR A 292 -11.28 -36.53 22.74
N GLN A 293 -11.62 -35.25 22.59
CA GLN A 293 -11.83 -34.60 21.30
C GLN A 293 -11.24 -33.19 21.37
N LYS A 294 -10.55 -32.79 20.31
CA LYS A 294 -9.98 -31.45 20.22
C LYS A 294 -11.11 -30.43 20.00
N GLY A 295 -11.16 -29.41 20.85
CA GLY A 295 -12.11 -28.31 20.72
C GLY A 295 -13.56 -28.61 21.11
N VAL A 296 -13.77 -29.69 21.84
CA VAL A 296 -15.05 -30.09 22.38
C VAL A 296 -14.85 -30.34 23.87
N TYR A 297 -15.49 -29.51 24.70
CA TYR A 297 -15.21 -29.47 26.14
C TYR A 297 -16.26 -30.24 26.96
N TYR A 298 -17.49 -30.36 26.46
CA TYR A 298 -18.59 -30.91 27.25
C TYR A 298 -18.35 -32.35 27.73
N SER A 299 -17.58 -33.14 26.96
CA SER A 299 -17.27 -34.54 27.22
C SER A 299 -15.93 -34.79 27.91
N SER A 300 -15.19 -33.75 28.32
CA SER A 300 -13.93 -33.90 29.07
C SER A 300 -14.16 -34.55 30.44
N ASP A 301 -13.27 -35.43 30.90
CA ASP A 301 -13.30 -35.88 32.29
C ASP A 301 -12.49 -34.92 33.16
N TYR A 302 -13.01 -34.62 34.34
CA TYR A 302 -12.38 -33.74 35.32
C TYR A 302 -12.04 -34.61 36.53
N LEU A 303 -10.76 -34.97 36.66
CA LEU A 303 -10.27 -35.93 37.64
C LEU A 303 -9.48 -35.18 38.72
N PHE A 304 -9.63 -35.63 39.98
CA PHE A 304 -8.94 -35.02 41.11
C PHE A 304 -8.14 -36.09 41.83
N TYR A 305 -6.89 -35.78 42.16
CA TYR A 305 -5.97 -36.71 42.81
C TYR A 305 -5.38 -36.07 44.07
N ASP A 306 -5.31 -36.84 45.16
CA ASP A 306 -4.58 -36.41 46.35
C ASP A 306 -3.11 -36.12 45.97
N GLN A 307 -2.61 -34.94 46.33
CA GLN A 307 -1.29 -34.50 45.88
C GLN A 307 -0.13 -35.32 46.49
N ASN A 308 -0.38 -36.09 47.55
CA ASN A 308 0.61 -36.91 48.25
C ASN A 308 0.50 -38.39 47.84
N THR A 309 -0.71 -38.95 47.79
CA THR A 309 -0.92 -40.40 47.55
C THR A 309 -1.23 -40.73 46.09
N LEU A 310 -1.68 -39.76 45.29
CA LEU A 310 -2.28 -39.94 43.96
C LEU A 310 -3.55 -40.82 43.94
N GLU A 311 -4.22 -40.98 45.09
CA GLU A 311 -5.55 -41.59 45.13
C GLU A 311 -6.58 -40.62 44.55
N GLU A 312 -7.52 -41.13 43.77
CA GLU A 312 -8.55 -40.32 43.10
C GLU A 312 -9.64 -39.87 44.08
N ILE A 313 -10.04 -38.60 44.00
CA ILE A 313 -11.02 -37.96 44.87
C ILE A 313 -12.25 -37.58 44.03
N GLU A 314 -13.45 -37.95 44.50
CA GLU A 314 -14.69 -37.53 43.85
C GLU A 314 -15.05 -36.08 44.20
N THR A 315 -15.44 -35.29 43.19
CA THR A 315 -15.91 -33.91 43.42
C THR A 315 -17.40 -33.85 43.76
N PRO A 316 -17.82 -32.95 44.67
CA PRO A 316 -19.24 -32.64 44.88
C PRO A 316 -19.84 -31.74 43.77
N GLY A 317 -19.02 -31.26 42.83
CA GLY A 317 -19.43 -30.41 41.70
C GLY A 317 -19.96 -31.19 40.49
N ILE A 318 -20.38 -30.46 39.45
CA ILE A 318 -20.89 -31.05 38.18
C ILE A 318 -19.78 -31.53 37.23
N TYR A 319 -18.53 -31.20 37.53
CA TYR A 319 -17.35 -31.45 36.70
C TYR A 319 -16.55 -32.63 37.26
N GLY A 320 -17.07 -33.85 37.08
CA GLY A 320 -16.36 -35.12 37.28
C GLY A 320 -16.37 -35.95 35.99
N GLU A 321 -16.20 -37.27 36.09
CA GLU A 321 -16.32 -38.17 34.94
C GLU A 321 -17.66 -37.98 34.18
N TYR A 322 -17.59 -37.74 32.87
CA TYR A 322 -18.76 -37.43 32.04
C TYR A 322 -19.78 -38.57 32.02
N LYS A 323 -19.32 -39.82 32.14
CA LYS A 323 -20.18 -41.01 32.19
C LYS A 323 -21.16 -40.98 33.37
N ASN A 324 -20.76 -40.32 34.47
CA ASN A 324 -21.53 -40.19 35.71
C ASN A 324 -22.37 -38.90 35.77
N ALA A 325 -22.33 -38.06 34.73
CA ALA A 325 -23.06 -36.79 34.69
C ALA A 325 -24.57 -37.00 34.47
N THR A 326 -25.39 -36.30 35.27
CA THR A 326 -26.85 -36.30 35.12
C THR A 326 -27.29 -35.52 33.88
N LEU A 327 -28.58 -35.55 33.52
CA LEU A 327 -29.09 -34.75 32.39
C LEU A 327 -28.85 -33.24 32.60
N ALA A 328 -29.07 -32.74 33.82
CA ALA A 328 -28.84 -31.33 34.16
C ALA A 328 -27.35 -30.96 34.04
N ASP A 329 -26.45 -31.82 34.52
CA ASP A 329 -25.00 -31.64 34.42
C ASP A 329 -24.57 -31.58 32.94
N LYS A 330 -25.09 -32.49 32.12
CA LYS A 330 -24.80 -32.55 30.67
C LYS A 330 -25.27 -31.29 29.94
N VAL A 331 -26.48 -30.79 30.21
CA VAL A 331 -27.02 -29.59 29.56
C VAL A 331 -26.13 -28.37 29.82
N ILE A 332 -25.66 -28.20 31.05
CA ILE A 332 -24.77 -27.08 31.41
C ILE A 332 -23.40 -27.24 30.77
N ARG A 333 -22.81 -28.44 30.83
CA ARG A 333 -21.50 -28.71 30.22
C ARG A 333 -21.51 -28.53 28.70
N MET A 334 -22.63 -28.82 28.02
CA MET A 334 -22.79 -28.63 26.58
C MET A 334 -23.00 -27.16 26.16
N ASN A 335 -23.21 -26.23 27.09
CA ASN A 335 -23.67 -24.88 26.74
C ASN A 335 -22.71 -24.13 25.80
N TYR A 336 -21.41 -24.19 26.07
CA TYR A 336 -20.40 -23.55 25.21
C TYR A 336 -20.36 -24.19 23.81
N ASP A 337 -20.29 -25.53 23.75
CA ASP A 337 -20.23 -26.26 22.49
C ASP A 337 -21.51 -26.12 21.64
N ILE A 338 -22.66 -25.91 22.28
CA ILE A 338 -23.91 -25.53 21.61
C ILE A 338 -23.80 -24.10 21.05
N HIS A 339 -23.24 -23.17 21.81
CA HIS A 339 -23.12 -21.76 21.43
C HIS A 339 -22.24 -21.56 20.20
N VAL A 340 -21.10 -22.26 20.13
CA VAL A 340 -20.18 -22.18 18.99
C VAL A 340 -20.47 -23.22 17.90
N GLY A 341 -21.41 -24.15 18.16
CA GLY A 341 -21.78 -25.22 17.22
C GLY A 341 -20.82 -26.42 17.21
N ALA A 342 -19.80 -26.46 18.06
CA ALA A 342 -18.84 -27.56 18.17
C ALA A 342 -19.51 -28.90 18.54
N ILE A 343 -20.66 -28.89 19.22
CA ILE A 343 -21.42 -30.11 19.55
C ILE A 343 -21.82 -30.95 18.32
N GLY A 344 -21.97 -30.31 17.16
CA GLY A 344 -22.27 -30.99 15.88
C GLY A 344 -21.03 -31.19 15.00
N GLY A 345 -19.83 -31.03 15.56
CA GLY A 345 -18.58 -30.95 14.83
C GLY A 345 -18.58 -29.85 13.77
N ILE A 346 -17.90 -30.08 12.65
CA ILE A 346 -17.80 -29.09 11.56
C ILE A 346 -19.17 -28.69 10.98
N PHE A 347 -20.13 -29.62 10.92
CA PHE A 347 -21.47 -29.31 10.42
C PHE A 347 -22.21 -28.36 11.38
N GLY A 348 -22.11 -28.59 12.68
CA GLY A 348 -22.67 -27.71 13.70
C GLY A 348 -22.04 -26.31 13.67
N LYS A 349 -20.71 -26.23 13.51
CA LYS A 349 -19.99 -24.97 13.32
C LYS A 349 -20.47 -24.23 12.04
N ILE A 350 -20.56 -24.90 10.89
CA ILE A 350 -21.12 -24.29 9.66
C ILE A 350 -22.54 -23.76 9.88
N LEU A 351 -23.38 -24.52 10.58
CA LEU A 351 -24.73 -24.09 10.90
C LEU A 351 -24.74 -22.84 11.79
N ALA A 352 -23.94 -22.82 12.87
CA ALA A 352 -23.78 -21.67 13.76
C ALA A 352 -23.27 -20.43 13.00
N PHE A 353 -22.31 -20.59 12.10
CA PHE A 353 -21.84 -19.52 11.21
C PHE A 353 -22.97 -18.94 10.35
N ILE A 354 -23.77 -19.78 9.68
CA ILE A 354 -24.89 -19.31 8.84
C ILE A 354 -25.95 -18.60 9.69
N ILE A 355 -26.28 -19.14 10.87
CA ILE A 355 -27.22 -18.54 11.81
C ILE A 355 -26.74 -17.14 12.24
N SER A 356 -25.48 -17.01 12.63
CA SER A 356 -24.88 -15.75 13.06
C SER A 356 -24.80 -14.75 11.91
N LEU A 357 -24.44 -15.18 10.70
CA LEU A 357 -24.36 -14.32 9.52
C LEU A 357 -25.74 -13.78 9.12
N VAL A 358 -26.76 -14.63 9.14
CA VAL A 358 -28.14 -14.20 8.89
C VAL A 358 -28.61 -13.27 10.01
N THR A 359 -28.30 -13.58 11.27
CA THR A 359 -28.60 -12.72 12.42
C THR A 359 -28.01 -11.32 12.27
N ALA A 360 -26.75 -11.22 11.83
CA ALA A 360 -26.09 -9.94 11.55
C ALA A 360 -26.82 -9.14 10.45
N SER A 361 -27.43 -9.80 9.46
CA SER A 361 -28.21 -9.10 8.43
C SER A 361 -29.53 -8.49 8.97
N LEU A 362 -30.07 -8.98 10.09
CA LEU A 362 -31.39 -8.55 10.59
C LEU A 362 -31.40 -7.09 11.09
N PRO A 363 -30.44 -6.61 11.91
CA PRO A 363 -30.34 -5.19 12.25
C PRO A 363 -30.23 -4.27 11.03
N VAL A 364 -29.41 -4.63 10.04
CA VAL A 364 -29.20 -3.84 8.82
C VAL A 364 -30.49 -3.74 7.99
N THR A 365 -31.08 -4.89 7.67
CA THR A 365 -32.33 -4.94 6.89
C THR A 365 -33.49 -4.30 7.64
N GLY A 366 -33.54 -4.43 8.97
CA GLY A 366 -34.51 -3.78 9.86
C GLY A 366 -34.39 -2.26 9.88
N PHE A 367 -33.16 -1.74 9.97
CA PHE A 367 -32.88 -0.31 9.88
C PHE A 367 -33.27 0.26 8.51
N LEU A 368 -32.93 -0.43 7.42
CA LEU A 368 -33.33 -0.04 6.06
C LEU A 368 -34.85 -0.01 5.87
N LEU A 369 -35.60 -0.90 6.54
CA LEU A 369 -37.07 -0.86 6.55
C LEU A 369 -37.61 0.37 7.28
N TRP A 370 -36.97 0.78 8.37
CA TRP A 370 -37.34 1.99 9.11
C TRP A 370 -37.00 3.25 8.31
N TRP A 371 -35.79 3.34 7.76
CA TRP A 371 -35.34 4.47 6.94
C TRP A 371 -36.22 4.67 5.70
N GLY A 372 -36.50 3.59 4.97
CA GLY A 372 -37.34 3.61 3.78
C GLY A 372 -38.78 4.05 4.01
N ARG A 373 -39.29 4.04 5.26
CA ARG A 373 -40.61 4.57 5.62
C ARG A 373 -40.62 6.09 5.85
N ARG A 374 -39.49 6.71 6.18
CA ARG A 374 -39.39 8.16 6.45
C ARG A 374 -39.05 8.99 5.21
N TYR A 375 -38.47 8.39 4.18
CA TYR A 375 -38.20 9.06 2.91
C TYR A 375 -39.47 9.09 2.02
N LYS A 376 -40.31 10.11 2.19
CA LYS A 376 -41.32 10.52 1.20
C LYS A 376 -40.76 11.72 0.41
N LYS A 377 -40.64 11.55 -0.92
CA LYS A 377 -40.41 12.64 -1.87
C LYS A 377 -41.52 13.68 -1.68
N ARG A 378 -41.18 14.92 -1.30
CA ARG A 378 -42.12 16.05 -1.28
C ARG A 378 -42.58 16.31 -2.72
N SER A 379 -43.86 16.15 -2.98
CA SER A 379 -44.53 16.53 -4.23
C SER A 379 -44.98 17.98 -4.12
N LYS A 380 -44.60 18.81 -5.10
CA LYS A 380 -45.07 20.19 -5.29
C LYS A 380 -46.58 20.19 -5.64
N ARG A 381 -47.36 21.00 -4.90
CA ARG A 381 -48.60 21.74 -5.27
C ARG A 381 -49.52 21.85 -4.05
N ASP A 382 -49.60 23.04 -3.43
CA ASP A 382 -50.67 24.01 -3.64
C ASP A 382 -50.64 25.13 -2.58
N VAL A 383 -51.03 26.31 -3.05
CA VAL A 383 -51.07 27.63 -2.40
C VAL A 383 -52.44 27.83 -1.75
N TYR A 384 -52.51 28.36 -0.51
CA TYR A 384 -53.32 29.53 -0.06
C TYR A 384 -53.41 29.59 1.50
N ARG A 385 -53.40 30.82 2.05
CA ARG A 385 -53.49 31.25 3.48
C ARG A 385 -54.96 31.57 3.85
N PRO A 386 -55.40 32.09 5.02
CA PRO A 386 -54.86 32.16 6.40
C PRO A 386 -55.94 31.83 7.50
N GLU A 387 -55.59 32.14 8.76
CA GLU A 387 -56.44 32.45 9.96
C GLU A 387 -56.72 31.41 11.08
N MET A 388 -56.76 31.97 12.30
CA MET A 388 -56.65 31.38 13.64
C MET A 388 -58.01 31.10 14.32
N SER A 389 -58.08 29.94 15.03
CA SER A 389 -58.75 29.62 16.33
C SER A 389 -60.26 29.94 16.55
N PRO A 390 -60.97 29.46 17.61
CA PRO A 390 -60.57 28.59 18.74
C PRO A 390 -61.55 27.43 19.08
N ASP A 391 -61.18 26.64 20.11
CA ASP A 391 -62.04 25.84 21.01
C ASP A 391 -62.80 24.61 20.46
N ASN A 392 -62.94 23.47 21.15
CA ASN A 392 -62.49 23.02 22.48
C ASN A 392 -62.60 21.48 22.57
N GLN A 393 -61.74 20.86 23.39
CA GLN A 393 -62.00 19.81 24.41
C GLN A 393 -63.01 18.68 24.11
N LYS A 394 -62.83 17.38 24.42
CA LYS A 394 -62.14 16.58 25.46
C LYS A 394 -62.43 15.11 25.00
N ALA A 395 -61.65 14.05 25.22
CA ALA A 395 -61.04 13.55 26.45
C ALA A 395 -60.11 12.33 26.17
N LYS A 396 -59.33 11.98 27.21
CA LYS A 396 -58.71 10.68 27.56
C LYS A 396 -57.17 10.56 27.41
N THR A 397 -56.51 11.07 28.45
CA THR A 397 -55.66 10.35 29.43
C THR A 397 -54.77 9.18 28.96
N VAL A 398 -53.47 9.31 29.25
CA VAL A 398 -52.59 8.37 30.01
C VAL A 398 -51.14 8.40 29.45
N LEU A 399 -50.23 8.82 30.33
CA LEU A 399 -48.75 8.70 30.32
C LEU A 399 -47.99 9.06 29.03
N GLY A 400 -47.49 10.30 28.99
CA GLY A 400 -46.35 10.70 28.17
C GLY A 400 -45.24 11.23 29.07
N LEU A 401 -44.36 10.35 29.55
CA LEU A 401 -43.04 10.76 30.04
C LEU A 401 -42.15 10.99 28.81
N SER A 402 -41.63 12.20 28.70
CA SER A 402 -40.78 12.66 27.60
C SER A 402 -39.43 11.93 27.63
N ILE A 403 -38.88 11.61 26.46
CA ILE A 403 -37.54 11.01 26.25
C ILE A 403 -36.42 11.80 26.95
N LYS A 404 -36.64 13.08 27.27
CA LYS A 404 -35.69 13.86 28.08
C LYS A 404 -35.73 13.51 29.58
N GLN A 405 -36.87 13.10 30.12
CA GLN A 405 -37.05 12.76 31.54
C GLN A 405 -36.56 11.35 31.88
N PHE A 406 -36.46 10.44 30.89
CA PHE A 406 -35.86 9.11 31.08
C PHE A 406 -34.34 9.16 31.22
N PHE A 407 -33.68 10.11 30.55
CA PHE A 407 -32.23 10.34 30.69
C PHE A 407 -31.87 11.15 31.95
N THR A 408 -32.75 12.04 32.42
CA THR A 408 -32.50 12.81 33.65
C THR A 408 -32.64 11.97 34.93
N ILE A 409 -33.46 10.92 34.95
CA ILE A 409 -33.61 10.03 36.13
C ILE A 409 -32.47 9.00 36.23
N ILE A 410 -31.85 8.61 35.12
CA ILE A 410 -30.64 7.76 35.12
C ILE A 410 -29.39 8.56 35.50
N PHE A 411 -29.37 9.88 35.24
CA PHE A 411 -28.24 10.75 35.63
C PHE A 411 -28.28 11.21 37.10
N LEU A 412 -29.41 11.06 37.80
CA LEU A 412 -29.59 11.50 39.20
C LEU A 412 -29.46 10.37 40.24
N LEU A 413 -29.22 9.12 39.82
CA LEU A 413 -28.94 7.99 40.72
C LEU A 413 -27.43 7.77 40.95
N VAL A 414 -26.57 8.63 40.40
CA VAL A 414 -25.12 8.63 40.65
C VAL A 414 -24.74 9.93 41.37
N SER A 415 -25.16 10.08 42.62
CA SER A 415 -24.49 11.00 43.55
C SER A 415 -24.67 10.47 44.98
N GLY A 416 -23.57 10.10 45.62
CA GLY A 416 -23.53 9.95 47.07
C GLY A 416 -22.77 8.74 47.61
N THR A 417 -21.48 8.62 47.34
CA THR A 417 -20.52 8.30 48.41
C THR A 417 -19.28 9.16 48.21
N SER A 418 -19.05 10.12 49.10
CA SER A 418 -17.77 10.81 49.20
C SER A 418 -16.80 9.84 49.85
N VAL A 419 -15.94 9.22 49.05
CA VAL A 419 -14.74 8.54 49.56
C VAL A 419 -13.72 9.64 49.88
N SER A 420 -13.26 9.67 51.13
CA SER A 420 -12.22 10.60 51.57
C SER A 420 -10.92 10.28 50.81
N ALA A 421 -10.40 11.26 50.08
CA ALA A 421 -9.24 11.11 49.21
C ALA A 421 -8.24 12.26 49.45
N ALA A 422 -6.94 11.97 49.42
CA ALA A 422 -5.86 12.92 49.68
C ALA A 422 -4.94 13.09 48.47
N ASP A 423 -4.39 14.29 48.29
CA ASP A 423 -3.44 14.60 47.21
C ASP A 423 -2.00 14.44 47.70
N LEU A 424 -1.18 13.72 46.93
CA LEU A 424 0.26 13.53 47.16
C LEU A 424 1.02 14.52 46.27
N LYS A 425 1.94 15.31 46.85
CA LYS A 425 2.79 16.24 46.10
C LYS A 425 4.26 15.94 46.37
N GLY A 426 5.13 16.08 45.37
CA GLY A 426 6.55 15.84 45.60
C GLY A 426 7.46 16.40 44.53
N SER A 427 8.76 16.27 44.76
CA SER A 427 9.81 16.62 43.78
C SER A 427 10.82 15.49 43.62
N ILE A 428 11.33 15.33 42.40
CA ILE A 428 12.33 14.33 42.01
C ILE A 428 13.54 15.08 41.47
N ILE A 429 14.67 14.89 42.12
CA ILE A 429 15.94 15.50 41.75
C ILE A 429 17.00 14.42 41.48
N ASP A 430 18.03 14.75 40.71
CA ASP A 430 19.23 13.93 40.56
C ASP A 430 20.19 14.13 41.75
N GLU A 431 21.28 13.34 41.81
CA GLU A 431 22.31 13.49 42.85
C GLU A 431 23.05 14.85 42.81
N LYS A 432 22.87 15.63 41.74
CA LYS A 432 23.45 16.97 41.54
C LYS A 432 22.47 18.09 41.94
N GLY A 433 21.24 17.74 42.36
CA GLY A 433 20.20 18.66 42.79
C GLY A 433 19.34 19.27 41.67
N ASN A 434 19.45 18.78 40.43
CA ASN A 434 18.60 19.22 39.32
C ASN A 434 17.30 18.41 39.30
N GLY A 435 16.16 19.04 39.03
CA GLY A 435 14.90 18.33 38.83
C GLY A 435 14.98 17.38 37.64
N VAL A 436 14.48 16.15 37.76
CA VAL A 436 14.49 15.13 36.70
C VAL A 436 13.21 15.24 35.86
N PRO A 437 13.23 15.88 34.69
CA PRO A 437 12.02 16.15 33.92
C PRO A 437 11.46 14.86 33.33
N GLY A 438 10.14 14.69 33.38
CA GLY A 438 9.48 13.53 32.79
C GLY A 438 9.70 12.21 33.56
N ALA A 439 10.34 12.24 34.74
CA ALA A 439 10.36 11.09 35.63
C ALA A 439 8.92 10.66 35.95
N THR A 440 8.63 9.37 35.83
CA THR A 440 7.30 8.80 36.08
C THR A 440 7.20 8.32 37.51
N ILE A 441 6.12 8.72 38.18
CA ILE A 441 5.77 8.32 39.53
C ILE A 441 4.50 7.50 39.46
N ARG A 442 4.53 6.29 39.98
CA ARG A 442 3.37 5.40 40.00
C ARG A 442 3.21 4.77 41.37
N LEU A 443 1.98 4.74 41.86
CA LEU A 443 1.62 3.87 42.98
C LEU A 443 1.43 2.45 42.44
N LEU A 444 2.36 1.55 42.77
CA LEU A 444 2.33 0.16 42.32
C LEU A 444 1.03 -0.52 42.75
N ASN A 445 0.50 -1.35 41.85
CA ASN A 445 -0.79 -2.03 41.98
C ASN A 445 -2.00 -1.08 42.02
N THR A 446 -1.87 0.14 41.48
CA THR A 446 -2.98 1.08 41.28
C THR A 446 -2.86 1.82 39.94
N ASP A 447 -3.92 2.52 39.52
CA ASP A 447 -3.92 3.40 38.34
C ASP A 447 -3.42 4.83 38.65
N TYR A 448 -3.02 5.12 39.89
CA TYR A 448 -2.53 6.45 40.29
C TYR A 448 -1.08 6.65 39.84
N GLY A 449 -0.88 7.51 38.84
CA GLY A 449 0.43 7.89 38.33
C GLY A 449 0.48 9.33 37.81
N ALA A 450 1.68 9.91 37.78
CA ALA A 450 1.95 11.25 37.28
C ALA A 450 3.37 11.32 36.72
N ALA A 451 3.58 12.23 35.76
CA ALA A 451 4.91 12.59 35.30
C ALA A 451 5.38 13.87 36.01
N ALA A 452 6.67 13.93 36.34
CA ALA A 452 7.30 15.12 36.91
C ALA A 452 7.45 16.22 35.85
N ASP A 453 7.22 17.47 36.25
CA ASP A 453 7.42 18.66 35.42
C ASP A 453 8.91 18.95 35.17
N VAL A 454 9.21 20.03 34.43
CA VAL A 454 10.57 20.46 34.10
C VAL A 454 11.45 20.84 35.31
N ARG A 455 10.85 21.01 36.49
CA ARG A 455 11.55 21.26 37.76
C ARG A 455 11.53 20.03 38.67
N GLY A 456 11.08 18.88 38.17
CA GLY A 456 11.01 17.63 38.90
C GLY A 456 9.77 17.48 39.78
N ASN A 457 8.80 18.42 39.76
CA ASN A 457 7.63 18.36 40.66
C ASN A 457 6.51 17.51 40.08
N PHE A 458 5.81 16.77 40.95
CA PHE A 458 4.64 15.96 40.57
C PHE A 458 3.51 16.08 41.59
N VAL A 459 2.28 15.79 41.12
CA VAL A 459 1.08 15.75 41.96
C VAL A 459 0.23 14.54 41.56
N LEU A 460 -0.14 13.72 42.53
CA LEU A 460 -1.14 12.66 42.39
C LEU A 460 -2.40 13.08 43.16
N VAL A 461 -3.55 13.12 42.49
CA VAL A 461 -4.80 13.65 43.04
C VAL A 461 -5.74 12.51 43.43
N GLY A 462 -6.40 12.64 44.59
CA GLY A 462 -7.50 11.76 44.97
C GLY A 462 -7.10 10.33 45.35
N ILE A 463 -5.99 10.15 46.07
CA ILE A 463 -5.52 8.84 46.54
C ILE A 463 -6.28 8.43 47.83
N PRO A 464 -6.89 7.23 47.90
CA PRO A 464 -7.56 6.74 49.09
C PRO A 464 -6.59 6.47 50.25
N GLU A 465 -7.08 6.49 51.49
CA GLU A 465 -6.25 6.13 52.66
C GLU A 465 -5.72 4.70 52.56
N GLY A 466 -4.40 4.53 52.71
CA GLY A 466 -3.74 3.24 52.48
C GLY A 466 -2.21 3.31 52.56
N SER A 467 -1.58 2.14 52.63
CA SER A 467 -0.13 2.01 52.48
C SER A 467 0.16 1.58 51.05
N TYR A 468 1.00 2.32 50.35
CA TYR A 468 1.30 2.09 48.94
C TYR A 468 2.80 2.08 48.71
N THR A 469 3.23 1.37 47.66
CA THR A 469 4.61 1.44 47.18
C THR A 469 4.66 2.40 45.99
N LEU A 470 5.39 3.50 46.14
CA LEU A 470 5.62 4.49 45.11
C LEU A 470 6.86 4.09 44.29
N GLU A 471 6.68 3.82 43.01
CA GLU A 471 7.75 3.57 42.04
C GLU A 471 8.07 4.85 41.28
N LEU A 472 9.36 5.18 41.21
CA LEU A 472 9.93 6.33 40.52
C LEU A 472 10.88 5.79 39.44
N SER A 473 10.66 6.16 38.19
CA SER A 473 11.52 5.76 37.08
C SER A 473 11.77 6.89 36.09
N ALA A 474 12.97 6.94 35.55
CA ALA A 474 13.37 7.89 34.51
C ALA A 474 14.43 7.25 33.62
N VAL A 475 14.46 7.61 32.34
CA VAL A 475 15.45 7.08 31.39
C VAL A 475 16.86 7.51 31.79
N GLY A 476 17.77 6.55 31.93
CA GLY A 476 19.14 6.80 32.40
C GLY A 476 19.28 6.85 33.93
N PHE A 477 18.24 6.47 34.69
CA PHE A 477 18.25 6.40 36.15
C PHE A 477 17.73 5.06 36.65
N GLU A 478 18.28 4.59 37.78
CA GLU A 478 17.82 3.39 38.48
C GLU A 478 16.37 3.59 38.95
N THR A 479 15.53 2.58 38.73
CA THR A 479 14.16 2.61 39.25
C THR A 479 14.17 2.47 40.77
N GLN A 480 13.53 3.41 41.47
CA GLN A 480 13.43 3.40 42.92
C GLN A 480 12.01 3.10 43.38
N GLN A 481 11.88 2.28 44.42
CA GLN A 481 10.59 1.98 45.06
C GLN A 481 10.62 2.40 46.53
N ASN A 482 9.65 3.20 46.95
CA ASN A 482 9.54 3.74 48.31
C ASN A 482 8.16 3.43 48.89
N GLN A 483 8.09 2.93 50.11
CA GLN A 483 6.80 2.76 50.79
C GLN A 483 6.31 4.07 51.40
N ILE A 484 5.06 4.42 51.11
CA ILE A 484 4.39 5.61 51.63
C ILE A 484 3.05 5.26 52.25
N LYS A 485 2.66 6.01 53.28
CA LYS A 485 1.36 5.85 53.94
C LYS A 485 0.55 7.13 53.79
N VAL A 486 -0.58 7.03 53.10
CA VAL A 486 -1.48 8.16 52.84
C VAL A 486 -2.56 8.16 53.92
N ASN A 487 -2.55 9.18 54.79
CA ASN A 487 -3.53 9.35 55.88
C ASN A 487 -4.45 10.56 55.59
N ASN A 488 -5.69 10.52 56.09
CA ASN A 488 -6.68 11.58 55.88
C ASN A 488 -6.19 12.99 56.34
N ASN A 489 -6.39 14.00 55.49
CA ASN A 489 -6.19 15.44 55.74
C ASN A 489 -4.75 15.99 55.94
N LYS A 490 -3.70 15.33 55.45
CA LYS A 490 -2.36 15.96 55.35
C LYS A 490 -1.79 15.88 53.94
N LEU A 491 -1.39 17.04 53.44
CA LEU A 491 -0.60 17.19 52.22
C LEU A 491 0.78 16.57 52.49
N ILE A 492 1.07 15.43 51.88
CA ILE A 492 2.35 14.74 52.03
C ILE A 492 3.28 15.29 50.95
N ALA A 493 4.32 16.01 51.37
CA ALA A 493 5.39 16.50 50.52
C ALA A 493 6.56 15.49 50.54
N LEU A 494 6.89 14.88 49.39
CA LEU A 494 7.94 13.88 49.25
C LEU A 494 9.04 14.38 48.31
N ASN A 495 10.30 14.22 48.72
CA ASN A 495 11.45 14.54 47.87
C ASN A 495 12.26 13.27 47.63
N PHE A 496 12.51 12.95 46.36
CA PHE A 496 13.23 11.75 45.94
C PHE A 496 14.49 12.11 45.15
N ILE A 497 15.56 11.34 45.36
CA ILE A 497 16.84 11.51 44.64
C ILE A 497 17.07 10.27 43.79
N LEU A 498 16.95 10.39 42.47
CA LEU A 498 17.19 9.28 41.51
C LEU A 498 18.69 9.19 41.17
N LYS A 499 19.21 7.96 41.12
CA LYS A 499 20.60 7.64 40.77
C LYS A 499 20.72 7.31 39.29
N GLU A 500 21.75 7.83 38.61
CA GLU A 500 21.98 7.54 37.18
C GLU A 500 22.39 6.06 36.97
N GLU A 501 21.78 5.35 36.01
CA GLU A 501 22.11 3.97 35.62
C GLU A 501 22.62 3.95 34.16
N VAL A 502 23.84 3.42 33.95
CA VAL A 502 24.47 3.31 32.62
C VAL A 502 24.26 1.90 32.08
N ALA A 503 23.10 1.63 31.47
CA ALA A 503 22.82 0.37 30.77
C ALA A 503 23.04 0.52 29.25
N THR A 504 23.94 -0.28 28.67
CA THR A 504 24.10 -0.42 27.21
C THR A 504 23.03 -1.35 26.64
N LEU A 505 21.99 -0.79 26.01
CA LEU A 505 20.94 -1.53 25.30
C LEU A 505 21.48 -2.19 24.02
N SER A 506 21.08 -3.44 23.77
CA SER A 506 21.22 -4.05 22.44
C SER A 506 20.28 -3.34 21.46
N GLU A 507 20.82 -2.87 20.34
CA GLU A 507 20.11 -2.05 19.36
C GLU A 507 18.92 -2.83 18.76
N VAL A 508 17.70 -2.56 19.23
CA VAL A 508 16.47 -2.95 18.54
C VAL A 508 16.31 -2.01 17.34
N VAL A 509 16.86 -2.39 16.20
CA VAL A 509 16.73 -1.60 14.98
C VAL A 509 15.32 -1.75 14.41
N ILE A 510 14.37 -0.96 14.90
CA ILE A 510 13.07 -0.77 14.26
C ILE A 510 13.30 0.03 12.97
N ARG A 511 13.48 -0.65 11.83
CA ARG A 511 13.52 0.02 10.52
C ARG A 511 12.09 0.16 10.00
N GLY A 512 11.58 1.39 9.96
CA GLY A 512 10.38 1.72 9.18
C GLY A 512 10.58 1.37 7.70
N LYS A 513 9.47 1.12 6.99
CA LYS A 513 9.49 0.96 5.53
C LYS A 513 10.00 2.26 4.91
N SER A 514 10.84 2.16 3.88
CA SER A 514 11.22 3.33 3.09
C SER A 514 10.05 3.79 2.22
N GLU A 515 9.96 5.08 1.86
CA GLU A 515 8.92 5.58 0.92
C GLU A 515 8.83 4.74 -0.37
N SER A 516 9.97 4.32 -0.94
CA SER A 516 10.00 3.44 -2.13
C SER A 516 9.39 2.06 -1.89
N GLN A 517 9.54 1.53 -0.67
CA GLN A 517 8.94 0.25 -0.30
C GLN A 517 7.43 0.40 -0.16
N GLU A 518 6.96 1.45 0.52
CA GLU A 518 5.53 1.73 0.66
C GLU A 518 4.83 1.90 -0.70
N LEU A 519 5.47 2.61 -1.64
CA LEU A 519 4.99 2.76 -3.01
C LEU A 519 4.92 1.43 -3.77
N SER A 520 5.94 0.57 -3.63
CA SER A 520 5.96 -0.74 -4.29
C SER A 520 4.88 -1.71 -3.77
N GLU A 521 4.39 -1.48 -2.55
CA GLU A 521 3.36 -2.26 -1.89
C GLU A 521 1.94 -1.67 -2.07
N LEU A 522 1.75 -0.70 -2.97
CA LEU A 522 0.43 -0.17 -3.30
C LEU A 522 -0.48 -1.24 -3.95
N PRO A 523 -1.81 -1.03 -3.97
CA PRO A 523 -2.74 -1.87 -4.74
C PRO A 523 -2.59 -1.73 -6.27
N LEU A 524 -1.57 -1.00 -6.72
CA LEU A 524 -1.19 -0.81 -8.12
C LEU A 524 0.16 -1.50 -8.39
N GLN A 525 0.44 -1.80 -9.67
CA GLN A 525 1.76 -2.28 -10.08
C GLN A 525 2.73 -1.09 -10.20
N VAL A 526 3.57 -0.90 -9.17
CA VAL A 526 4.55 0.19 -9.10
C VAL A 526 5.92 -0.35 -8.74
N ALA A 527 6.95 0.04 -9.49
CA ALA A 527 8.35 -0.16 -9.11
C ALA A 527 8.95 1.17 -8.67
N SER A 528 9.65 1.21 -7.54
CA SER A 528 10.31 2.42 -7.04
C SER A 528 11.79 2.16 -6.81
N ILE A 529 12.64 2.94 -7.47
CA ILE A 529 14.09 2.82 -7.43
C ILE A 529 14.66 3.94 -6.57
N ASP A 530 15.22 3.59 -5.41
CA ASP A 530 15.97 4.52 -4.55
C ASP A 530 17.33 4.85 -5.16
N LEU A 531 17.54 6.12 -5.51
CA LEU A 531 18.77 6.58 -6.15
C LEU A 531 19.88 6.97 -5.17
N LYS A 532 19.60 7.09 -3.86
CA LYS A 532 20.60 7.55 -2.88
C LYS A 532 21.88 6.72 -2.89
N LYS A 533 21.79 5.42 -3.21
CA LYS A 533 22.92 4.49 -3.31
C LYS A 533 23.59 4.48 -4.70
N LEU A 534 22.92 5.02 -5.71
CA LEU A 534 23.36 5.08 -7.11
C LEU A 534 24.02 6.42 -7.46
N GLN A 535 23.80 7.48 -6.67
CA GLN A 535 24.34 8.83 -6.93
C GLN A 535 25.89 8.90 -7.04
N VAL A 536 26.62 7.96 -6.44
CA VAL A 536 28.08 7.90 -6.56
C VAL A 536 28.52 7.21 -7.86
N GLU A 537 27.68 6.33 -8.43
CA GLU A 537 27.96 5.67 -9.71
C GLU A 537 27.89 6.68 -10.88
N SER A 538 28.51 6.34 -12.01
CA SER A 538 28.49 7.13 -13.25
C SER A 538 27.33 6.71 -14.17
N ALA A 539 26.27 6.15 -13.57
CA ALA A 539 25.10 5.65 -14.29
C ALA A 539 24.02 6.73 -14.36
N GLY A 540 23.65 7.18 -15.56
CA GLY A 540 22.58 8.15 -15.80
C GLY A 540 21.17 7.58 -15.53
N ILE A 541 20.16 8.46 -15.41
CA ILE A 541 18.76 8.08 -15.11
C ILE A 541 18.22 7.06 -16.10
N VAL A 542 18.46 7.25 -17.40
CA VAL A 542 18.04 6.33 -18.47
C VAL A 542 18.61 4.93 -18.27
N SER A 543 19.91 4.82 -17.97
CA SER A 543 20.56 3.52 -17.72
C SER A 543 20.03 2.82 -16.47
N ILE A 544 19.54 3.58 -15.49
CA ILE A 544 18.95 3.06 -14.24
C ILE A 544 17.51 2.59 -14.47
N LEU A 545 16.74 3.33 -15.28
CA LEU A 545 15.38 2.96 -15.70
C LEU A 545 15.36 1.63 -16.44
N ASP A 546 16.32 1.43 -17.34
CA ASP A 546 16.50 0.21 -18.13
C ASP A 546 16.81 -1.05 -17.29
N ARG A 547 17.15 -0.86 -16.00
CA ARG A 547 17.33 -1.96 -15.03
C ARG A 547 16.01 -2.48 -14.48
N SER A 548 14.87 -1.83 -14.74
CA SER A 548 13.57 -2.26 -14.20
C SER A 548 12.86 -3.25 -15.13
N SER A 549 12.17 -4.24 -14.57
CA SER A 549 11.27 -5.12 -15.34
C SER A 549 10.22 -4.32 -16.12
N GLY A 550 9.83 -4.80 -17.30
CA GLY A 550 8.80 -4.17 -18.14
C GLY A 550 9.23 -2.87 -18.82
N VAL A 551 10.40 -2.32 -18.48
CA VAL A 551 10.93 -1.07 -19.02
C VAL A 551 12.04 -1.37 -20.01
N ARG A 552 11.98 -0.73 -21.17
CA ARG A 552 13.12 -0.62 -22.09
C ARG A 552 13.26 0.84 -22.47
N VAL A 553 14.45 1.40 -22.29
CA VAL A 553 14.72 2.75 -22.80
C VAL A 553 15.56 2.63 -24.06
N ARG A 554 15.04 3.20 -25.14
CA ARG A 554 15.73 3.29 -26.41
C ARG A 554 16.27 4.70 -26.58
N GLN A 555 17.54 4.86 -26.91
CA GLN A 555 18.24 6.12 -27.13
C GLN A 555 18.95 6.16 -28.49
N SER A 556 18.64 7.15 -29.32
CA SER A 556 19.06 7.25 -30.72
C SER A 556 20.53 7.67 -30.93
N GLY A 557 21.43 7.32 -30.00
CA GLY A 557 22.85 7.65 -30.06
C GLY A 557 23.52 7.85 -28.69
N GLY A 558 24.47 8.79 -28.65
CA GLY A 558 25.24 9.18 -27.47
C GLY A 558 24.50 10.15 -26.54
N LEU A 559 25.26 10.92 -25.75
CA LEU A 559 24.71 11.89 -24.80
C LEU A 559 23.82 12.91 -25.53
N GLY A 560 22.66 13.24 -24.95
CA GLY A 560 21.71 14.19 -25.53
C GLY A 560 20.75 13.62 -26.57
N SER A 561 21.03 12.45 -27.14
CA SER A 561 20.16 11.84 -28.16
C SER A 561 18.75 11.55 -27.64
N ASP A 562 17.77 11.67 -28.53
CA ASP A 562 16.35 11.44 -28.21
C ASP A 562 16.10 10.04 -27.65
N ILE A 563 15.25 9.99 -26.63
CA ILE A 563 14.87 8.75 -25.95
C ILE A 563 13.41 8.37 -26.21
N ASN A 564 13.18 7.07 -26.39
CA ASN A 564 11.85 6.47 -26.47
C ASN A 564 11.75 5.42 -25.36
N VAL A 565 10.94 5.72 -24.36
CA VAL A 565 10.65 4.78 -23.27
C VAL A 565 9.55 3.83 -23.71
N GLN A 566 9.78 2.55 -23.50
CA GLN A 566 8.80 1.50 -23.63
C GLN A 566 8.42 0.95 -22.25
N LEU A 567 7.12 0.74 -22.04
CA LEU A 567 6.57 0.16 -20.83
C LEU A 567 5.47 -0.84 -21.19
N ASN A 568 5.68 -2.12 -20.88
CA ASN A 568 4.71 -3.21 -21.11
C ASN A 568 4.21 -3.27 -22.56
N GLY A 569 5.13 -3.05 -23.50
CA GLY A 569 4.86 -3.05 -24.94
C GLY A 569 4.44 -1.71 -25.54
N LEU A 570 3.90 -0.80 -24.74
CA LEU A 570 3.51 0.53 -25.17
C LEU A 570 4.74 1.45 -25.24
N THR A 571 4.83 2.32 -26.26
CA THR A 571 6.06 3.07 -26.56
C THR A 571 5.82 4.57 -26.69
N GLY A 572 6.91 5.34 -26.66
CA GLY A 572 6.89 6.77 -26.95
C GLY A 572 5.97 7.55 -26.02
N ARG A 573 5.07 8.34 -26.61
CA ARG A 573 4.16 9.25 -25.90
C ARG A 573 3.06 8.54 -25.11
N ALA A 574 2.84 7.25 -25.35
CA ALA A 574 1.97 6.44 -24.52
C ALA A 574 2.52 6.29 -23.08
N VAL A 575 3.85 6.40 -22.89
CA VAL A 575 4.51 6.35 -21.58
C VAL A 575 4.80 7.76 -21.08
N ARG A 576 4.04 8.22 -20.10
CA ARG A 576 4.18 9.60 -19.60
C ARG A 576 5.39 9.72 -18.69
N GLN A 577 6.25 10.71 -18.95
CA GLN A 577 7.42 11.00 -18.13
C GLN A 577 7.14 12.24 -17.29
N TYR A 578 7.37 12.16 -15.98
CA TYR A 578 7.09 13.21 -15.02
C TYR A 578 8.35 13.61 -14.26
N TYR A 579 8.45 14.90 -13.95
CA TYR A 579 9.35 15.42 -12.92
C TYR A 579 8.50 15.98 -11.79
N ASP A 580 8.59 15.35 -10.60
CA ASP A 580 7.79 15.70 -9.42
C ASP A 580 6.26 15.69 -9.68
N GLY A 581 5.83 14.72 -10.49
CA GLY A 581 4.45 14.49 -10.89
C GLY A 581 3.93 15.41 -12.00
N ILE A 582 4.80 16.15 -12.69
CA ILE A 582 4.44 17.06 -13.79
C ILE A 582 5.03 16.55 -15.11
N PRO A 583 4.23 16.42 -16.19
CA PRO A 583 4.75 15.92 -17.47
C PRO A 583 5.96 16.73 -17.96
N LEU A 584 7.05 16.03 -18.31
CA LEU A 584 8.31 16.66 -18.74
C LEU A 584 8.16 17.52 -20.00
N GLU A 585 7.31 17.11 -20.94
CA GLU A 585 7.04 17.87 -22.18
C GLU A 585 6.53 19.30 -21.90
N LEU A 586 5.83 19.49 -20.78
CA LEU A 586 5.27 20.78 -20.37
C LEU A 586 6.30 21.68 -19.65
N LEU A 587 7.47 21.12 -19.32
CA LEU A 587 8.60 21.86 -18.73
C LEU A 587 9.57 22.41 -19.80
N GLY A 588 9.29 22.15 -21.09
CA GLY A 588 10.09 22.61 -22.23
C GLY A 588 11.09 21.59 -22.77
N GLY A 589 11.43 21.70 -24.06
CA GLY A 589 12.25 20.70 -24.78
C GLY A 589 13.69 20.51 -24.29
N SER A 590 14.20 21.46 -23.48
CA SER A 590 15.52 21.35 -22.84
C SER A 590 15.58 20.33 -21.70
N VAL A 591 14.45 19.94 -21.10
CA VAL A 591 14.41 19.03 -19.94
C VAL A 591 13.97 17.63 -20.37
N GLN A 592 14.92 16.69 -20.43
CA GLN A 592 14.71 15.29 -20.80
C GLN A 592 15.35 14.36 -19.76
N LEU A 593 14.86 13.12 -19.63
CA LEU A 593 15.38 12.18 -18.61
C LEU A 593 16.87 11.88 -18.76
N ASN A 594 17.41 11.88 -19.98
CA ASN A 594 18.84 11.67 -20.26
C ASN A 594 19.74 12.83 -19.79
N ASN A 595 19.19 14.04 -19.66
CA ASN A 595 19.94 15.24 -19.28
C ASN A 595 19.82 15.57 -17.77
N LEU A 596 18.91 14.91 -17.06
CA LEU A 596 18.67 15.14 -15.63
C LEU A 596 19.79 14.51 -14.77
N PRO A 597 20.44 15.30 -13.89
CA PRO A 597 21.45 14.78 -12.98
C PRO A 597 20.88 13.77 -12.00
N VAL A 598 21.49 12.58 -11.91
CA VAL A 598 21.14 11.56 -10.92
C VAL A 598 21.29 12.11 -9.48
N ASN A 599 22.21 13.05 -9.28
CA ASN A 599 22.48 13.67 -7.98
C ASN A 599 21.36 14.59 -7.48
N SER A 600 20.48 15.11 -8.35
CA SER A 600 19.35 15.95 -7.93
C SER A 600 18.08 15.14 -7.64
N VAL A 601 18.12 13.82 -7.83
CA VAL A 601 16.96 12.93 -7.76
C VAL A 601 17.08 11.99 -6.57
N ASP A 602 16.00 11.88 -5.79
CA ASP A 602 15.90 10.97 -4.63
C ASP A 602 15.50 9.55 -5.08
N ARG A 603 14.50 9.45 -5.97
CA ARG A 603 14.01 8.17 -6.49
C ARG A 603 13.33 8.31 -7.84
N ILE A 604 13.10 7.18 -8.49
CA ILE A 604 12.27 7.08 -9.69
C ILE A 604 11.14 6.09 -9.45
N ASP A 605 9.91 6.53 -9.68
CA ASP A 605 8.69 5.74 -9.51
C ASP A 605 8.11 5.37 -10.89
N ILE A 606 7.96 4.08 -11.16
CA ILE A 606 7.51 3.53 -12.44
C ILE A 606 6.16 2.86 -12.21
N TYR A 607 5.10 3.49 -12.67
CA TYR A 607 3.72 3.02 -12.58
C TYR A 607 3.36 2.29 -13.87
N LYS A 608 3.00 1.01 -13.78
CA LYS A 608 2.80 0.15 -14.95
C LYS A 608 1.31 0.01 -15.26
N GLY A 609 0.85 0.59 -16.37
CA GLY A 609 -0.53 0.52 -16.86
C GLY A 609 -1.59 1.27 -16.05
N VAL A 610 -1.41 1.43 -14.73
CA VAL A 610 -2.41 2.05 -13.85
C VAL A 610 -1.79 3.18 -13.03
N MET A 611 -2.34 4.39 -13.14
CA MET A 611 -1.83 5.61 -12.51
C MET A 611 -2.78 6.16 -11.44
N PRO A 612 -2.32 6.47 -10.22
CA PRO A 612 -3.16 7.14 -9.24
C PRO A 612 -3.41 8.60 -9.66
N ILE A 613 -4.53 9.19 -9.23
CA ILE A 613 -5.01 10.48 -9.77
C ILE A 613 -4.21 11.71 -9.33
N ASP A 614 -3.38 11.57 -8.30
CA ASP A 614 -2.52 12.62 -7.74
C ASP A 614 -1.32 12.92 -8.64
N ILE A 615 -0.84 11.91 -9.37
CA ILE A 615 0.19 12.09 -10.40
C ILE A 615 -0.31 11.82 -11.83
N GLY A 616 -1.46 11.16 -11.98
CA GLY A 616 -1.96 10.66 -13.25
C GLY A 616 -2.65 11.72 -14.10
N THR A 617 -2.08 11.97 -15.28
CA THR A 617 -2.66 12.75 -16.38
C THR A 617 -3.24 11.81 -17.45
N ASP A 618 -3.26 12.24 -18.70
CA ASP A 618 -3.56 11.48 -19.93
C ASP A 618 -2.46 10.46 -20.30
N ALA A 619 -2.15 9.53 -19.40
CA ALA A 619 -1.11 8.52 -19.59
C ALA A 619 -1.71 7.14 -19.94
N LEU A 620 -1.34 6.58 -21.10
CA LEU A 620 -1.90 5.32 -21.60
C LEU A 620 -1.23 4.09 -21.00
N ALA A 621 0.10 4.06 -21.01
CA ALA A 621 0.91 2.92 -20.59
C ALA A 621 1.22 2.88 -19.10
N GLY A 622 0.83 3.93 -18.37
CA GLY A 622 1.40 4.30 -17.10
C GLY A 622 2.42 5.42 -17.25
N GLY A 623 3.32 5.57 -16.27
CA GLY A 623 4.27 6.67 -16.29
C GLY A 623 5.45 6.51 -15.36
N ILE A 624 6.49 7.30 -15.66
CA ILE A 624 7.75 7.36 -14.93
C ILE A 624 7.83 8.70 -14.25
N ASN A 625 7.86 8.71 -12.92
CA ASN A 625 7.98 9.92 -12.12
C ASN A 625 9.35 10.02 -11.46
N VAL A 626 10.14 11.01 -11.89
CA VAL A 626 11.42 11.37 -11.29
C VAL A 626 11.16 12.30 -10.11
N VAL A 627 11.50 11.84 -8.90
CA VAL A 627 11.25 12.59 -7.67
C VAL A 627 12.53 13.31 -7.24
N PRO A 628 12.56 14.66 -7.24
CA PRO A 628 13.74 15.42 -6.86
C PRO A 628 14.06 15.29 -5.36
N LYS A 629 15.32 15.61 -5.00
CA LYS A 629 15.77 15.70 -3.61
C LYS A 629 14.95 16.73 -2.84
N LYS A 630 14.36 16.31 -1.72
CA LYS A 630 13.61 17.21 -0.83
C LYS A 630 14.54 18.01 0.08
N ALA A 631 14.33 19.32 0.15
CA ALA A 631 15.13 20.27 0.93
C ALA A 631 14.77 20.29 2.44
N PHE A 632 14.92 19.17 3.14
CA PHE A 632 14.64 19.12 4.58
C PHE A 632 15.74 19.75 5.44
N SER A 633 17.00 19.62 5.01
CA SER A 633 18.18 20.16 5.69
C SER A 633 19.04 20.97 4.73
N SER A 634 19.99 21.72 5.28
CA SER A 634 21.05 22.30 4.45
C SER A 634 21.89 21.17 3.84
N TYR A 635 22.38 21.38 2.62
CA TYR A 635 23.36 20.50 1.99
C TYR A 635 24.06 21.22 0.82
N LEU A 636 25.20 20.69 0.41
CA LEU A 636 25.89 21.03 -0.83
C LEU A 636 26.38 19.73 -1.49
N ASP A 637 25.91 19.46 -2.70
CA ASP A 637 26.25 18.29 -3.51
C ASP A 637 26.80 18.78 -4.84
N ALA A 638 28.04 18.42 -5.16
CA ALA A 638 28.67 18.75 -6.43
C ALA A 638 29.33 17.50 -7.00
N SER A 639 29.29 17.33 -8.32
CA SER A 639 30.04 16.27 -8.98
C SER A 639 30.53 16.70 -10.34
N TYR A 640 31.63 16.09 -10.76
CA TYR A 640 32.20 16.24 -12.07
C TYR A 640 32.59 14.86 -12.59
N GLU A 641 32.19 14.57 -13.81
CA GLU A 641 32.45 13.33 -14.51
C GLU A 641 33.09 13.63 -15.86
N ILE A 642 34.16 12.88 -16.14
CA ILE A 642 34.81 12.83 -17.45
C ILE A 642 34.67 11.43 -18.01
N ALA A 643 34.33 11.31 -19.28
CA ALA A 643 34.17 10.03 -19.95
C ALA A 643 34.69 10.05 -21.39
N SER A 644 34.71 8.88 -22.04
CA SER A 644 35.06 8.74 -23.47
C SER A 644 34.26 9.70 -24.37
N PHE A 645 34.76 9.94 -25.59
CA PHE A 645 34.14 10.85 -26.58
C PHE A 645 34.08 12.30 -26.10
N ASN A 646 35.11 12.72 -25.35
CA ASN A 646 35.23 14.06 -24.76
C ASN A 646 34.02 14.45 -23.91
N THR A 647 33.44 13.48 -23.20
CA THR A 647 32.23 13.68 -22.42
C THR A 647 32.56 14.35 -21.09
N HIS A 648 31.85 15.44 -20.78
CA HIS A 648 31.94 16.18 -19.54
C HIS A 648 30.56 16.39 -18.93
N ILE A 649 30.37 15.94 -17.68
CA ILE A 649 29.12 16.11 -16.94
C ILE A 649 29.44 16.77 -15.60
N ALA A 650 29.00 18.01 -15.41
CA ALA A 650 29.14 18.77 -14.18
C ALA A 650 27.76 19.00 -13.56
N THR A 651 27.64 18.78 -12.25
CA THR A 651 26.37 18.93 -11.53
C THR A 651 26.63 19.61 -10.20
N PHE A 652 25.78 20.54 -9.79
CA PHE A 652 25.81 21.07 -8.44
C PHE A 652 24.38 21.31 -7.92
N SER A 653 24.19 21.14 -6.63
CA SER A 653 22.94 21.43 -5.93
C SER A 653 23.25 21.77 -4.48
N GLY A 654 22.86 22.97 -4.06
CA GLY A 654 23.05 23.42 -2.69
C GLY A 654 21.78 24.07 -2.17
N VAL A 655 21.40 23.72 -0.95
CA VAL A 655 20.28 24.36 -0.25
C VAL A 655 20.75 24.80 1.12
N LYS A 656 20.43 26.03 1.49
CA LYS A 656 20.55 26.56 2.85
C LYS A 656 19.15 26.72 3.43
N VAL A 657 18.91 26.02 4.53
CA VAL A 657 17.68 26.15 5.33
C VAL A 657 18.03 26.97 6.58
N PHE A 658 17.26 28.02 6.84
CA PHE A 658 17.41 28.91 8.00
C PHE A 658 16.44 28.49 9.11
N ASP A 659 16.77 28.82 10.36
CA ASP A 659 15.98 28.44 11.54
C ASP A 659 14.56 29.01 11.53
N ASN A 660 14.36 30.13 10.83
CA ASN A 660 13.05 30.74 10.64
C ASN A 660 12.21 30.04 9.55
N GLY A 661 12.63 28.89 9.03
CA GLY A 661 11.93 28.13 7.98
C GLY A 661 12.05 28.73 6.58
N VAL A 662 12.83 29.79 6.37
CA VAL A 662 13.21 30.24 5.01
C VAL A 662 14.23 29.26 4.44
N HIS A 663 14.14 28.93 3.15
CA HIS A 663 15.19 28.21 2.45
C HIS A 663 15.53 28.87 1.12
N VAL A 664 16.82 28.89 0.82
CA VAL A 664 17.38 29.38 -0.44
C VAL A 664 18.25 28.29 -1.00
N GLY A 665 18.13 28.01 -2.29
CA GLY A 665 18.95 27.02 -2.95
C GLY A 665 19.29 27.41 -4.37
N LEU A 666 20.35 26.77 -4.85
CA LEU A 666 20.88 26.93 -6.19
C LEU A 666 21.27 25.54 -6.70
N SER A 667 20.80 25.18 -7.87
CA SER A 667 21.14 23.92 -8.53
C SER A 667 21.40 24.16 -10.01
N GLY A 668 22.18 23.29 -10.62
CA GLY A 668 22.46 23.36 -12.04
C GLY A 668 23.32 22.21 -12.55
N PHE A 669 23.36 22.09 -13.86
CA PHE A 669 24.21 21.12 -14.55
C PHE A 669 24.75 21.67 -15.86
N PHE A 670 25.82 21.04 -16.34
CA PHE A 670 26.41 21.25 -17.64
C PHE A 670 26.86 19.89 -18.20
N ASN A 671 26.40 19.56 -19.39
CA ASN A 671 26.70 18.33 -20.10
C ASN A 671 27.30 18.71 -21.46
N TYR A 672 28.39 18.05 -21.85
CA TYR A 672 29.03 18.18 -23.15
C TYR A 672 29.55 16.82 -23.62
N SER A 673 29.51 16.54 -24.91
CA SER A 673 30.14 15.37 -25.54
C SER A 673 30.34 15.66 -27.02
N ASP A 674 31.45 15.23 -27.60
CA ASP A 674 31.64 15.24 -29.05
C ASP A 674 30.80 14.13 -29.72
N ASN A 675 30.43 13.09 -28.95
CA ASN A 675 29.73 11.89 -29.43
C ASN A 675 30.40 11.24 -30.67
N ASN A 676 31.72 11.39 -30.78
CA ASN A 676 32.54 10.93 -31.90
C ASN A 676 32.95 9.45 -31.75
N TYR A 677 31.97 8.56 -31.61
CA TYR A 677 32.24 7.12 -31.50
C TYR A 677 32.23 6.43 -32.87
N GLU A 678 32.91 5.30 -32.98
CA GLU A 678 32.94 4.49 -34.20
C GLU A 678 31.60 3.79 -34.44
N MET A 679 31.19 3.72 -35.70
CA MET A 679 30.00 2.99 -36.12
C MET A 679 30.15 2.37 -37.50
N ASN A 680 29.45 1.26 -37.71
CA ASN A 680 29.32 0.60 -39.00
C ASN A 680 28.12 1.17 -39.75
N VAL A 681 28.37 1.75 -40.92
CA VAL A 681 27.35 2.42 -41.74
C VAL A 681 27.43 1.98 -43.18
N ARG A 682 26.29 2.14 -43.88
CA ARG A 682 26.24 2.02 -45.33
C ARG A 682 26.60 3.38 -45.93
N ASN A 683 27.67 3.40 -46.71
CA ASN A 683 28.13 4.58 -47.40
C ASN A 683 27.80 4.46 -48.89
N LEU A 684 27.11 5.47 -49.42
CA LEU A 684 26.82 5.56 -50.85
C LEU A 684 28.10 5.91 -51.61
N ILE A 685 28.40 5.14 -52.66
CA ILE A 685 29.43 5.45 -53.66
C ILE A 685 28.70 5.94 -54.93
N PRO A 686 28.54 7.26 -55.12
CA PRO A 686 27.70 7.81 -56.18
C PRO A 686 28.15 7.39 -57.58
N GLU A 687 29.47 7.32 -57.81
CA GLU A 687 30.05 6.96 -59.11
C GLU A 687 29.70 5.54 -59.55
N GLN A 688 29.33 4.66 -58.61
CA GLN A 688 29.01 3.26 -58.86
C GLN A 688 27.54 2.93 -58.56
N SER A 689 26.75 3.89 -58.06
CA SER A 689 25.38 3.67 -57.57
C SER A 689 25.27 2.45 -56.64
N ARG A 690 26.28 2.27 -55.79
CA ARG A 690 26.43 1.11 -54.91
C ARG A 690 26.67 1.59 -53.48
N GLU A 691 26.16 0.84 -52.51
CA GLU A 691 26.47 1.01 -51.10
C GLU A 691 27.58 0.04 -50.66
N GLU A 692 28.47 0.52 -49.81
CA GLU A 692 29.46 -0.31 -49.09
C GLU A 692 29.28 -0.16 -47.57
N GLU A 693 29.53 -1.23 -46.83
CA GLU A 693 29.61 -1.14 -45.36
C GLU A 693 31.02 -0.70 -44.97
N ILE A 694 31.10 0.41 -44.22
CA ILE A 694 32.35 0.96 -43.70
C ILE A 694 32.23 1.25 -42.21
N THR A 695 33.35 1.17 -41.50
CA THR A 695 33.48 1.67 -40.13
C THR A 695 34.02 3.10 -40.16
N VAL A 696 33.33 4.04 -39.55
CA VAL A 696 33.72 5.46 -39.48
C VAL A 696 33.47 6.04 -38.09
N GLU A 697 34.24 7.07 -37.74
CA GLU A 697 33.98 7.90 -36.56
C GLU A 697 32.87 8.92 -36.89
N ARG A 698 31.91 9.10 -35.99
CA ARG A 698 30.91 10.17 -36.12
C ARG A 698 31.60 11.55 -36.10
N PHE A 699 31.32 12.39 -37.08
CA PHE A 699 31.99 13.69 -37.24
C PHE A 699 31.11 14.92 -36.93
N HIS A 700 29.78 14.78 -36.85
CA HIS A 700 28.84 15.89 -36.60
C HIS A 700 27.72 15.44 -35.66
N ASN A 701 28.01 15.33 -34.37
CA ASN A 701 27.05 14.86 -33.36
C ASN A 701 27.27 15.45 -31.96
N ALA A 702 28.01 16.56 -31.86
CA ALA A 702 28.28 17.19 -30.59
C ALA A 702 26.97 17.59 -29.88
N HIS A 703 26.97 17.40 -28.57
CA HIS A 703 25.85 17.74 -27.70
C HIS A 703 26.33 18.67 -26.60
N GLN A 704 25.55 19.71 -26.32
CA GLN A 704 25.70 20.53 -25.14
C GLN A 704 24.34 20.80 -24.49
N SER A 705 24.24 20.62 -23.17
CA SER A 705 23.07 21.06 -22.39
C SER A 705 23.45 21.62 -21.04
N SER A 706 22.71 22.63 -20.56
CA SER A 706 22.94 23.19 -19.24
C SER A 706 21.68 23.77 -18.62
N GLN A 707 21.61 23.73 -17.30
CA GLN A 707 20.52 24.29 -16.50
C GLN A 707 21.09 25.06 -15.32
N LEU A 708 20.42 26.17 -14.98
CA LEU A 708 20.58 26.88 -13.72
C LEU A 708 19.20 27.12 -13.11
N GLN A 709 19.02 26.73 -11.85
CA GLN A 709 17.78 26.90 -11.11
C GLN A 709 18.06 27.52 -9.73
N VAL A 710 17.30 28.56 -9.41
CA VAL A 710 17.23 29.18 -8.09
C VAL A 710 15.92 28.75 -7.44
N GLN A 711 16.00 28.35 -6.17
CA GLN A 711 14.82 28.06 -5.35
C GLN A 711 14.78 29.02 -4.15
N LEU A 712 13.60 29.57 -3.90
CA LEU A 712 13.28 30.41 -2.75
C LEU A 712 12.03 29.87 -2.10
N GLY A 713 12.05 29.56 -0.81
CA GLY A 713 10.87 29.04 -0.17
C GLY A 713 10.78 29.28 1.32
N LEU A 714 9.59 28.93 1.82
CA LEU A 714 9.16 29.01 3.19
C LEU A 714 8.60 27.63 3.56
N LYS A 715 8.99 27.12 4.72
CA LYS A 715 8.40 25.94 5.33
C LYS A 715 7.92 26.25 6.74
N ASP A 716 7.09 25.34 7.26
CA ASP A 716 6.63 25.34 8.65
C ASP A 716 5.90 26.64 9.05
N LYS A 717 5.09 27.21 8.13
CA LYS A 717 4.23 28.37 8.37
C LYS A 717 2.81 27.91 8.72
N ASN A 718 2.15 28.68 9.59
CA ASN A 718 0.75 28.44 9.94
C ASN A 718 -0.18 28.43 8.71
N TRP A 719 0.15 29.15 7.64
CA TRP A 719 -0.59 29.21 6.37
C TRP A 719 0.02 28.38 5.22
N ALA A 720 1.25 27.86 5.37
CA ALA A 720 1.93 27.02 4.38
C ALA A 720 2.86 26.00 5.07
N ASP A 721 2.65 24.71 4.81
CA ASP A 721 3.62 23.70 5.24
C ASP A 721 4.86 23.76 4.33
N GLU A 722 4.63 24.00 3.03
CA GLU A 722 5.64 24.28 2.03
C GLU A 722 5.12 25.37 1.08
N LEU A 723 5.89 26.43 0.84
CA LEU A 723 5.74 27.31 -0.31
C LEU A 723 7.13 27.50 -0.93
N THR A 724 7.35 26.99 -2.14
CA THR A 724 8.62 27.14 -2.84
C THR A 724 8.38 27.70 -4.24
N LEU A 725 9.11 28.77 -4.56
CA LEU A 725 9.23 29.34 -5.90
C LEU A 725 10.54 28.85 -6.52
N TYR A 726 10.46 28.34 -7.73
CA TYR A 726 11.57 27.95 -8.57
C TYR A 726 11.63 28.90 -9.75
N THR A 727 12.81 29.41 -10.06
CA THR A 727 13.06 30.16 -11.30
C THR A 727 14.34 29.64 -11.91
N GLY A 728 14.37 29.46 -13.23
CA GLY A 728 15.55 28.92 -13.86
C GLY A 728 15.58 29.06 -15.37
N PHE A 729 16.76 28.83 -15.90
CA PHE A 729 17.07 28.88 -17.31
C PHE A 729 17.70 27.57 -17.75
N ASN A 730 17.29 27.08 -18.90
CA ASN A 730 17.86 25.91 -19.54
C ASN A 730 18.29 26.26 -20.97
N GLN A 731 19.37 25.64 -21.44
CA GLN A 731 19.76 25.68 -22.84
C GLN A 731 20.27 24.33 -23.30
N ARG A 732 20.11 24.07 -24.59
CA ARG A 732 20.54 22.86 -25.26
C ARG A 732 20.93 23.18 -26.70
N THR A 733 21.99 22.56 -27.19
CA THR A 733 22.43 22.62 -28.59
C THR A 733 22.85 21.20 -29.01
N ASP A 734 22.35 20.76 -30.16
CA ASP A 734 22.64 19.45 -30.75
C ASP A 734 23.06 19.62 -32.21
N GLU A 735 24.16 18.98 -32.60
CA GLU A 735 24.46 18.68 -34.00
C GLU A 735 23.68 17.45 -34.45
N ILE A 736 23.08 17.52 -35.64
CA ILE A 736 22.21 16.48 -36.16
C ILE A 736 22.86 15.85 -37.38
N GLN A 737 23.19 14.56 -37.30
CA GLN A 737 23.90 13.85 -38.38
C GLN A 737 22.98 13.04 -39.31
N HIS A 738 21.82 12.64 -38.81
CA HIS A 738 20.86 11.81 -39.52
C HIS A 738 19.46 11.97 -38.92
N GLY A 739 18.43 11.61 -39.69
CA GLY A 739 17.05 11.55 -39.21
C GLY A 739 16.75 10.29 -38.37
N ILE A 740 15.55 9.74 -38.54
CA ILE A 740 15.04 8.58 -37.76
C ILE A 740 15.83 7.28 -38.05
N ARG A 741 16.60 7.23 -39.14
CA ARG A 741 17.48 6.11 -39.52
C ARG A 741 18.84 6.65 -39.91
N VAL A 742 19.87 5.79 -39.80
CA VAL A 742 21.19 6.06 -40.38
C VAL A 742 21.03 6.03 -41.91
N ALA A 743 21.04 7.20 -42.53
CA ALA A 743 20.92 7.34 -43.97
C ALA A 743 22.26 7.05 -44.67
N SER A 744 22.23 6.75 -45.97
CA SER A 744 23.45 6.55 -46.75
C SER A 744 24.21 7.86 -47.01
N ILE A 745 23.56 9.01 -46.75
CA ILE A 745 24.10 10.37 -46.83
C ILE A 745 23.90 11.03 -45.44
N PRO A 746 24.97 11.36 -44.70
CA PRO A 746 24.90 12.10 -43.45
C PRO A 746 24.78 13.62 -43.65
N ALA A 747 24.32 14.30 -42.61
CA ALA A 747 24.42 15.76 -42.44
C ALA A 747 25.71 16.14 -41.69
N GLY A 748 26.25 17.32 -42.00
CA GLY A 748 27.51 17.85 -41.48
C GLY A 748 27.44 19.29 -40.96
N GLU A 749 26.33 20.01 -41.12
CA GLU A 749 26.14 21.37 -40.59
C GLU A 749 24.81 21.52 -39.85
N ALA A 750 23.81 20.67 -40.13
CA ALA A 750 22.49 20.74 -39.50
C ALA A 750 22.56 20.70 -37.96
N ALA A 751 21.86 21.65 -37.31
CA ALA A 751 21.90 21.81 -35.86
C ALA A 751 20.55 22.27 -35.30
N SER A 752 20.33 21.98 -34.01
CA SER A 752 19.20 22.53 -33.27
C SER A 752 19.68 23.17 -31.97
N SER A 753 18.99 24.23 -31.54
CA SER A 753 19.19 24.81 -30.22
C SER A 753 17.86 25.16 -29.57
N ASN A 754 17.82 25.03 -28.25
CA ASN A 754 16.66 25.31 -27.43
C ASN A 754 17.09 26.11 -26.21
N ARG A 755 16.30 27.12 -25.83
CA ARG A 755 16.50 27.93 -24.64
C ARG A 755 15.17 28.12 -23.93
N SER A 756 15.12 27.88 -22.64
CA SER A 756 13.88 27.99 -21.87
C SER A 756 14.08 28.80 -20.59
N LEU A 757 13.11 29.66 -20.27
CA LEU A 757 12.96 30.32 -18.98
C LEU A 757 11.70 29.78 -18.30
N PHE A 758 11.85 29.24 -17.10
CA PHE A 758 10.72 28.68 -16.35
C PHE A 758 10.58 29.33 -14.98
N GLN A 759 9.33 29.44 -14.53
CA GLN A 759 8.94 29.82 -13.19
C GLN A 759 7.91 28.83 -12.67
N SER A 760 8.17 28.24 -11.51
CA SER A 760 7.27 27.25 -10.92
C SER A 760 7.00 27.57 -9.45
N VAL A 761 5.80 27.29 -8.99
CA VAL A 761 5.40 27.42 -7.59
C VAL A 761 4.88 26.09 -7.08
N ARG A 762 5.31 25.72 -5.87
CA ARG A 762 4.79 24.59 -5.11
C ARG A 762 4.21 25.10 -3.80
N TYR A 763 2.97 24.75 -3.52
CA TYR A 763 2.29 25.09 -2.29
C TYR A 763 1.64 23.85 -1.68
N LYS A 764 2.00 23.52 -0.44
CA LYS A 764 1.37 22.46 0.33
C LYS A 764 0.84 22.99 1.64
N LYS A 765 -0.37 22.58 1.98
CA LYS A 765 -0.95 22.88 3.28
C LYS A 765 -1.89 21.81 3.79
N SER A 766 -1.67 21.42 5.03
CA SER A 766 -2.53 20.57 5.83
C SER A 766 -3.34 21.44 6.79
N PHE A 767 -4.65 21.29 6.74
CA PHE A 767 -5.63 22.00 7.56
C PHE A 767 -6.28 21.03 8.54
N LEU A 768 -6.84 21.57 9.62
CA LEU A 768 -7.70 20.83 10.56
C LEU A 768 -7.02 19.57 11.13
N ASN A 769 -5.76 19.67 11.57
CA ASN A 769 -4.96 18.55 12.07
C ASN A 769 -4.88 17.39 11.04
N ASP A 770 -4.43 17.72 9.82
CA ASP A 770 -4.31 16.81 8.68
C ASP A 770 -5.61 16.22 8.12
N ALA A 771 -6.78 16.66 8.58
CA ALA A 771 -8.06 16.22 8.06
C ALA A 771 -8.35 16.73 6.64
N LEU A 772 -7.63 17.74 6.14
CA LEU A 772 -7.69 18.21 4.77
C LEU A 772 -6.30 18.63 4.30
N ARG A 773 -5.83 18.10 3.17
CA ARG A 773 -4.52 18.45 2.60
C ARG A 773 -4.68 19.00 1.20
N ILE A 774 -3.99 20.10 0.92
CA ILE A 774 -3.92 20.74 -0.38
C ILE A 774 -2.48 20.63 -0.88
N ASP A 775 -2.32 20.14 -2.11
CA ASP A 775 -1.07 20.16 -2.86
C ASP A 775 -1.33 20.88 -4.19
N TYR A 776 -0.66 22.00 -4.39
CA TYR A 776 -0.75 22.81 -5.59
C TYR A 776 0.62 22.97 -6.23
N PHE A 777 0.66 22.77 -7.54
CA PHE A 777 1.81 23.07 -8.38
C PHE A 777 1.36 23.96 -9.55
N GLY A 778 2.10 25.03 -9.82
CA GLY A 778 1.94 25.86 -11.01
C GLY A 778 3.27 26.03 -11.72
N ASN A 779 3.28 26.03 -13.05
CA ASN A 779 4.46 26.27 -13.87
C ASN A 779 4.12 27.15 -15.06
N LEU A 780 5.00 28.09 -15.35
CA LEU A 780 5.02 28.93 -16.54
C LEU A 780 6.37 28.76 -17.22
N ASN A 781 6.37 28.43 -18.50
CA ASN A 781 7.59 28.17 -19.26
C ASN A 781 7.54 28.88 -20.62
N PHE A 782 8.62 29.60 -20.93
CA PHE A 782 8.84 30.26 -22.23
C PHE A 782 10.02 29.56 -22.89
N THR A 783 9.81 29.00 -24.07
CA THR A 783 10.84 28.25 -24.80
C THR A 783 11.05 28.84 -26.18
N PHE A 784 12.30 29.09 -26.52
CA PHE A 784 12.78 29.52 -27.83
C PHE A 784 13.52 28.36 -28.46
N THR A 785 13.18 28.01 -29.70
CA THR A 785 13.81 26.92 -30.45
C THR A 785 14.34 27.48 -31.76
N ASN A 786 15.56 27.09 -32.13
CA ASN A 786 16.13 27.36 -33.45
C ASN A 786 16.55 26.04 -34.09
N ILE A 787 16.20 25.84 -35.36
CA ILE A 787 16.65 24.71 -36.18
C ILE A 787 17.30 25.30 -37.43
N ASP A 788 18.56 24.98 -37.64
CA ASP A 788 19.32 25.38 -38.82
C ASP A 788 19.62 24.14 -39.66
N ASP A 789 18.99 24.07 -40.83
CA ASP A 789 19.31 23.15 -41.92
C ASP A 789 19.23 23.95 -43.23
N SER A 790 19.95 25.07 -43.27
CA SER A 790 19.92 26.03 -44.38
C SER A 790 20.92 25.71 -45.50
N THR A 791 21.91 24.86 -45.23
CA THR A 791 22.94 24.48 -46.21
C THR A 791 22.41 23.47 -47.23
N THR A 792 23.04 23.43 -48.40
CA THR A 792 22.78 22.44 -49.46
C THR A 792 23.98 21.54 -49.72
N ASN A 793 25.04 21.66 -48.91
CA ASN A 793 26.20 20.78 -48.97
C ASN A 793 25.77 19.35 -48.61
N LEU A 794 26.28 18.36 -49.33
CA LEU A 794 26.02 16.95 -49.02
C LEU A 794 27.32 16.26 -48.66
N TYR A 795 27.31 15.54 -47.54
CA TYR A 795 28.48 14.89 -46.99
C TYR A 795 28.46 13.39 -47.26
N ASN A 796 29.63 12.77 -47.33
CA ASN A 796 29.77 11.33 -47.20
C ASN A 796 30.06 10.96 -45.73
N TRP A 797 30.03 9.67 -45.40
CA TRP A 797 30.34 9.19 -44.05
C TRP A 797 31.79 9.41 -43.59
N ARG A 798 32.67 9.92 -44.47
CA ARG A 798 34.03 10.36 -44.14
C ARG A 798 34.11 11.86 -43.80
N GLY A 799 32.99 12.57 -43.83
CA GLY A 799 32.92 14.01 -43.56
C GLY A 799 33.36 14.88 -44.75
N GLU A 800 33.45 14.32 -45.95
CA GLU A 800 33.85 15.04 -47.15
C GLU A 800 32.61 15.52 -47.91
N ILE A 801 32.62 16.77 -48.37
CA ILE A 801 31.56 17.31 -49.23
C ILE A 801 31.65 16.62 -50.60
N ASN A 802 30.56 16.00 -51.05
CA ASN A 802 30.48 15.39 -52.37
C ASN A 802 29.67 16.27 -53.34
N PRO A 803 30.34 17.00 -54.26
CA PRO A 803 29.65 17.88 -55.20
C PRO A 803 28.88 17.13 -56.30
N ASN A 804 29.05 15.81 -56.43
CA ASN A 804 28.37 14.99 -57.44
C ASN A 804 27.00 14.46 -56.97
N ILE A 805 26.66 14.65 -55.69
CA ILE A 805 25.32 14.34 -55.17
C ILE A 805 24.54 15.67 -55.16
N SER A 806 23.32 15.67 -55.69
CA SER A 806 22.42 16.80 -55.63
C SER A 806 21.02 16.30 -55.28
N LEU A 807 20.51 16.75 -54.13
CA LEU A 807 19.08 16.71 -53.83
C LEU A 807 18.45 17.87 -54.60
N ASN A 808 17.37 17.64 -55.35
CA ASN A 808 16.70 18.61 -56.22
C ASN A 808 16.19 19.87 -55.47
N GLY A 809 17.11 20.73 -54.99
CA GLY A 809 16.83 21.93 -54.18
C GLY A 809 16.66 21.68 -52.66
N GLY A 810 17.01 20.51 -52.13
CA GLY A 810 16.89 20.17 -50.70
C GLY A 810 18.14 20.52 -49.88
N SER A 811 18.00 20.51 -48.55
CA SER A 811 19.08 20.64 -47.56
C SER A 811 19.57 19.27 -47.08
N GLU A 812 20.39 19.22 -46.04
CA GLU A 812 21.07 17.98 -45.62
C GLU A 812 20.11 16.93 -45.04
N ILE A 813 19.09 17.40 -44.30
CA ILE A 813 18.11 16.55 -43.62
C ILE A 813 16.73 16.67 -44.28
N LEU A 814 16.44 17.82 -44.89
CA LEU A 814 15.10 18.19 -45.34
C LEU A 814 14.99 18.34 -46.85
N SER A 815 13.77 18.16 -47.35
CA SER A 815 13.45 18.36 -48.77
C SER A 815 13.56 19.82 -49.22
N ASN A 816 13.62 20.79 -48.30
CA ASN A 816 13.85 22.21 -48.56
C ASN A 816 14.70 22.80 -47.41
N PRO A 817 15.60 23.77 -47.69
CA PRO A 817 16.30 24.52 -46.66
C PRO A 817 15.35 25.15 -45.63
N SER A 818 15.73 25.09 -44.36
CA SER A 818 14.94 25.62 -43.25
C SER A 818 15.84 26.34 -42.26
N LEU A 819 15.41 27.52 -41.83
CA LEU A 819 16.02 28.27 -40.73
C LEU A 819 14.90 28.68 -39.79
N ARG A 820 14.45 27.75 -38.96
CA ARG A 820 13.23 27.92 -38.18
C ARG A 820 13.51 28.48 -36.80
N GLU A 821 12.87 29.59 -36.48
CA GLU A 821 12.79 30.15 -35.13
C GLU A 821 11.38 29.92 -34.56
N GLY A 822 11.28 29.42 -33.33
CA GLY A 822 10.01 29.08 -32.71
C GLY A 822 9.92 29.54 -31.26
N GLU A 823 8.74 30.02 -30.88
CA GLU A 823 8.38 30.42 -29.52
C GLU A 823 7.25 29.53 -28.99
N ASN A 824 7.42 29.04 -27.77
CA ASN A 824 6.41 28.25 -27.07
C ASN A 824 6.18 28.79 -25.67
N LEU A 825 4.94 29.19 -25.40
CA LEU A 825 4.44 29.54 -24.07
C LEU A 825 3.61 28.38 -23.52
N SER A 826 4.06 27.79 -22.41
CA SER A 826 3.32 26.75 -21.70
C SER A 826 3.00 27.17 -20.28
N THR A 827 1.76 26.95 -19.84
CA THR A 827 1.36 27.07 -18.45
C THR A 827 0.67 25.78 -17.99
N THR A 828 1.05 25.29 -16.81
CA THR A 828 0.54 24.04 -16.24
C THR A 828 0.19 24.24 -14.78
N HIS A 829 -0.98 23.77 -14.38
CA HIS A 829 -1.49 23.85 -13.01
C HIS A 829 -2.01 22.50 -12.57
N ARG A 830 -1.60 22.05 -11.38
CA ARG A 830 -2.16 20.87 -10.72
C ARG A 830 -2.62 21.25 -9.32
N LEU A 831 -3.85 20.92 -8.99
CA LEU A 831 -4.41 21.03 -7.64
C LEU A 831 -4.91 19.67 -7.18
N THR A 832 -4.38 19.18 -6.06
CA THR A 832 -4.85 17.95 -5.41
C THR A 832 -5.34 18.28 -4.01
N VAL A 833 -6.57 17.84 -3.71
CA VAL A 833 -7.21 17.97 -2.41
C VAL A 833 -7.45 16.58 -1.84
N THR A 834 -6.87 16.29 -0.68
CA THR A 834 -6.97 14.99 0.01
C THR A 834 -7.76 15.15 1.30
N TYR A 835 -8.79 14.33 1.49
CA TYR A 835 -9.69 14.34 2.63
C TYR A 835 -9.74 12.94 3.28
N PRO A 836 -8.85 12.65 4.26
CA PRO A 836 -8.89 11.42 5.05
C PRO A 836 -9.97 11.52 6.11
N PHE A 837 -11.18 11.05 5.82
CA PHE A 837 -12.32 11.15 6.75
C PHE A 837 -12.33 10.06 7.82
N SER A 838 -11.41 9.10 7.75
CA SER A 838 -11.08 8.15 8.83
C SER A 838 -9.66 7.59 8.64
N TYR A 839 -9.13 6.88 9.64
CA TYR A 839 -7.84 6.19 9.54
C TYR A 839 -7.74 5.18 8.39
N HIS A 840 -8.88 4.71 7.86
CA HIS A 840 -8.94 3.66 6.85
C HIS A 840 -9.52 4.12 5.51
N HIS A 841 -9.94 5.38 5.39
CA HIS A 841 -10.67 5.87 4.23
C HIS A 841 -10.25 7.28 3.84
N THR A 842 -9.88 7.44 2.58
CA THR A 842 -9.42 8.72 2.02
C THR A 842 -10.13 9.01 0.71
N LEU A 843 -10.61 10.25 0.56
CA LEU A 843 -11.12 10.76 -0.70
C LEU A 843 -10.10 11.75 -1.28
N LYS A 844 -9.78 11.67 -2.56
CA LYS A 844 -8.92 12.64 -3.24
C LYS A 844 -9.63 13.23 -4.45
N LEU A 845 -9.49 14.54 -4.64
CA LEU A 845 -9.90 15.27 -5.83
C LEU A 845 -8.64 15.85 -6.47
N SER A 846 -8.44 15.67 -7.76
CA SER A 846 -7.29 16.19 -8.49
C SER A 846 -7.76 16.91 -9.75
N ASN A 847 -7.23 18.10 -10.02
CA ASN A 847 -7.43 18.80 -11.27
C ASN A 847 -6.08 19.17 -11.89
N PHE A 848 -5.90 18.81 -13.14
CA PHE A 848 -4.74 19.14 -13.96
C PHE A 848 -5.21 19.99 -15.14
N TYR A 849 -4.60 21.15 -15.33
CA TYR A 849 -4.87 22.06 -16.43
C TYR A 849 -3.55 22.42 -17.12
N ALA A 850 -3.52 22.34 -18.44
CA ALA A 850 -2.38 22.75 -19.25
C ALA A 850 -2.86 23.59 -20.44
N HIS A 851 -2.11 24.64 -20.75
CA HIS A 851 -2.30 25.49 -21.91
C HIS A 851 -0.95 25.70 -22.59
N GLN A 852 -0.91 25.52 -23.91
CA GLN A 852 0.27 25.73 -24.75
C GLN A 852 -0.10 26.62 -25.93
N LYS A 853 0.77 27.58 -26.23
CA LYS A 853 0.75 28.42 -27.43
C LYS A 853 2.08 28.28 -28.14
N ILE A 854 2.06 27.94 -29.42
CA ILE A 854 3.24 27.77 -30.27
C ILE A 854 3.11 28.70 -31.47
N GLU A 855 4.16 29.47 -31.74
CA GLU A 855 4.29 30.35 -32.91
C GLU A 855 5.76 30.42 -33.33
N GLY A 856 6.07 31.00 -34.49
CA GLY A 856 7.44 31.10 -34.97
C GLY A 856 7.54 31.65 -36.39
N GLU A 857 8.70 31.48 -37.00
CA GLU A 857 8.97 31.83 -38.39
C GLU A 857 10.04 30.91 -38.98
N ASP A 858 10.04 30.78 -40.30
CA ASP A 858 11.09 30.17 -41.09
C ASP A 858 11.35 31.07 -42.30
N PRO A 859 12.33 31.99 -42.26
CA PRO A 859 12.58 33.00 -43.30
C PRO A 859 12.88 32.42 -44.69
N ILE A 860 13.36 31.18 -44.77
CA ILE A 860 13.75 30.52 -46.03
C ILE A 860 12.88 29.29 -46.37
N GLY A 861 11.98 28.90 -45.47
CA GLY A 861 11.08 27.77 -45.64
C GLY A 861 9.90 28.01 -46.58
N ILE A 862 9.00 27.03 -46.64
CA ILE A 862 7.87 27.00 -47.58
C ILE A 862 6.92 28.18 -47.34
N ARG A 863 6.42 28.79 -48.43
CA ARG A 863 5.45 29.90 -48.42
C ARG A 863 4.11 29.47 -49.01
N ILE A 864 3.03 29.95 -48.42
CA ILE A 864 1.66 29.72 -48.89
C ILE A 864 1.37 30.67 -50.07
N THR A 865 1.01 30.10 -51.22
CA THR A 865 1.15 30.71 -52.56
C THR A 865 0.20 31.87 -52.93
N GLU A 866 -0.87 32.16 -52.16
CA GLU A 866 -1.77 33.30 -52.46
C GLU A 866 -1.41 34.59 -51.70
N ASP A 867 -0.93 34.48 -50.46
CA ASP A 867 -0.65 35.64 -49.58
C ASP A 867 0.82 35.71 -49.11
N ASN A 868 1.68 34.81 -49.59
CA ASN A 868 3.09 34.67 -49.17
C ASN A 868 3.25 34.50 -47.64
N ILE A 869 2.29 33.81 -47.00
CA ILE A 869 2.29 33.59 -45.56
C ILE A 869 3.24 32.45 -45.21
N ASP A 870 4.02 32.64 -44.15
CA ASP A 870 4.78 31.60 -43.49
C ASP A 870 3.86 30.83 -42.52
N PRO A 871 3.67 29.51 -42.71
CA PRO A 871 2.80 28.69 -41.85
C PRO A 871 3.18 28.73 -40.36
N ASN A 872 4.45 28.96 -40.02
CA ASN A 872 4.93 28.99 -38.65
C ASN A 872 4.47 30.24 -37.89
N THR A 873 4.13 31.32 -38.61
CA THR A 873 3.70 32.61 -38.01
C THR A 873 2.29 32.58 -37.44
N VAL A 874 1.52 31.54 -37.74
CA VAL A 874 0.15 31.41 -37.23
C VAL A 874 0.15 30.64 -35.92
N PRO A 875 -0.36 31.24 -34.82
CA PRO A 875 -0.29 30.63 -33.50
C PRO A 875 -1.16 29.37 -33.41
N SER A 876 -0.59 28.30 -32.86
CA SER A 876 -1.27 27.06 -32.53
C SER A 876 -1.52 26.96 -31.03
N LEU A 877 -2.75 26.65 -30.63
CA LEU A 877 -3.18 26.59 -29.23
C LEU A 877 -3.63 25.18 -28.86
N LEU A 878 -3.22 24.71 -27.68
CA LEU A 878 -3.67 23.44 -27.09
C LEU A 878 -4.03 23.65 -25.62
N ASN A 879 -5.25 23.27 -25.25
CA ASN A 879 -5.74 23.25 -23.89
C ASN A 879 -6.09 21.82 -23.48
N LYS A 880 -5.72 21.45 -22.24
CA LYS A 880 -6.09 20.18 -21.62
C LYS A 880 -6.59 20.44 -20.19
N ASN A 881 -7.72 19.86 -19.82
CA ASN A 881 -8.24 19.87 -18.46
C ASN A 881 -8.67 18.45 -18.04
N ILE A 882 -8.09 17.95 -16.95
CA ILE A 882 -8.31 16.59 -16.45
C ILE A 882 -8.77 16.69 -15.00
N LEU A 883 -9.97 16.19 -14.71
CA LEU A 883 -10.55 16.15 -13.36
C LEU A 883 -10.66 14.71 -12.87
N GLY A 884 -10.02 14.39 -11.76
CA GLY A 884 -10.02 13.06 -11.15
C GLY A 884 -10.64 13.05 -9.75
N LEU A 885 -11.40 12.01 -9.44
CA LEU A 885 -11.91 11.72 -8.10
C LEU A 885 -11.55 10.27 -7.72
N SER A 886 -10.86 10.08 -6.59
CA SER A 886 -10.49 8.75 -6.10
C SER A 886 -10.94 8.51 -4.66
N TYR A 887 -11.20 7.25 -4.37
CA TYR A 887 -11.51 6.72 -3.06
C TYR A 887 -10.53 5.59 -2.74
N GLU A 888 -9.77 5.77 -1.67
CA GLU A 888 -8.81 4.80 -1.13
C GLU A 888 -9.35 4.23 0.17
N SER A 889 -9.24 2.92 0.35
CA SER A 889 -9.65 2.31 1.60
C SER A 889 -8.88 1.05 1.99
N THR A 890 -8.67 0.88 3.29
CA THR A 890 -8.09 -0.31 3.91
C THR A 890 -9.14 -1.04 4.74
N TRP A 891 -9.15 -2.37 4.69
CA TRP A 891 -10.12 -3.21 5.41
C TRP A 891 -9.43 -4.37 6.12
N LEU A 892 -10.10 -4.95 7.11
CA LEU A 892 -9.65 -6.15 7.84
C LEU A 892 -8.24 -6.00 8.45
N ASN A 893 -8.01 -4.95 9.24
CA ASN A 893 -6.70 -4.60 9.81
C ASN A 893 -5.61 -4.53 8.74
N GLU A 894 -5.87 -3.75 7.68
CA GLU A 894 -4.96 -3.53 6.54
C GLU A 894 -4.66 -4.77 5.68
N LYS A 895 -5.33 -5.92 5.91
CA LYS A 895 -5.20 -7.09 5.02
C LYS A 895 -5.69 -6.81 3.60
N ILE A 896 -6.69 -5.95 3.44
CA ILE A 896 -7.18 -5.54 2.12
C ILE A 896 -6.91 -4.05 1.93
N SER A 897 -6.32 -3.69 0.79
CA SER A 897 -6.23 -2.30 0.34
C SER A 897 -6.94 -2.15 -0.99
N THR A 898 -7.71 -1.10 -1.15
CA THR A 898 -8.46 -0.81 -2.38
C THR A 898 -8.29 0.64 -2.79
N LEU A 899 -8.28 0.87 -4.10
CA LEU A 899 -8.28 2.18 -4.73
C LEU A 899 -9.33 2.13 -5.85
N VAL A 900 -10.23 3.10 -5.92
CA VAL A 900 -11.19 3.22 -7.03
C VAL A 900 -11.26 4.67 -7.45
N TYR A 901 -11.26 4.96 -8.75
CA TYR A 901 -11.29 6.33 -9.24
C TYR A 901 -11.98 6.47 -10.61
N GLY A 902 -12.39 7.71 -10.89
CA GLY A 902 -12.84 8.16 -12.21
C GLY A 902 -12.13 9.44 -12.61
N LYS A 903 -11.92 9.62 -13.92
CA LYS A 903 -11.28 10.78 -14.54
C LYS A 903 -12.17 11.31 -15.68
N PHE A 904 -12.28 12.63 -15.77
CA PHE A 904 -12.92 13.33 -16.88
C PHE A 904 -11.85 14.14 -17.62
N TYR A 905 -11.80 14.00 -18.94
CA TYR A 905 -10.86 14.69 -19.81
C TYR A 905 -11.62 15.67 -20.69
N TYR A 906 -11.09 16.88 -20.82
CA TYR A 906 -11.52 17.88 -21.77
C TYR A 906 -10.29 18.42 -22.49
N TYR A 907 -10.39 18.59 -23.80
CA TYR A 907 -9.34 19.19 -24.61
C TYR A 907 -9.92 20.03 -25.73
N ASP A 908 -9.17 21.05 -26.11
CA ASP A 908 -9.42 21.84 -27.31
C ASP A 908 -8.09 22.26 -27.94
N ASN A 909 -8.05 22.28 -29.27
CA ASN A 909 -6.92 22.78 -30.03
C ASN A 909 -7.39 23.66 -31.18
N GLN A 910 -6.57 24.65 -31.53
CA GLN A 910 -6.80 25.62 -32.60
C GLN A 910 -5.51 25.84 -33.39
N SER A 911 -5.56 25.76 -34.72
CA SER A 911 -4.44 26.06 -35.62
C SER A 911 -4.92 26.12 -37.07
N ILE A 912 -4.00 26.07 -38.04
CA ILE A 912 -4.28 26.05 -39.48
C ILE A 912 -3.82 24.75 -40.14
N GLN A 913 -4.63 24.23 -41.06
CA GLN A 913 -4.33 23.02 -41.84
C GLN A 913 -3.96 23.37 -43.28
N PHE A 914 -2.98 22.62 -43.83
CA PHE A 914 -2.52 22.77 -45.22
C PHE A 914 -2.72 21.49 -46.02
N ASN A 915 -3.02 21.65 -47.31
CA ASN A 915 -3.02 20.55 -48.28
C ASN A 915 -1.82 20.68 -49.24
N GLN A 916 -0.71 20.02 -48.94
CA GLN A 916 0.49 20.06 -49.79
C GLN A 916 0.29 19.44 -51.19
N ARG A 917 -0.77 18.65 -51.42
CA ARG A 917 -1.02 17.96 -52.71
C ARG A 917 -1.92 18.73 -53.68
N ARG A 918 -2.59 19.80 -53.27
CA ARG A 918 -3.58 20.53 -54.09
C ARG A 918 -3.35 22.05 -54.18
N GLY A 919 -2.14 22.51 -53.87
CA GLY A 919 -1.86 23.93 -53.64
C GLY A 919 -2.15 24.28 -52.18
N LEU A 920 -1.26 25.06 -51.57
CA LEU A 920 -1.31 25.44 -50.15
C LEU A 920 -2.55 26.29 -49.87
N THR A 921 -3.70 25.66 -49.60
CA THR A 921 -4.90 26.33 -49.08
C THR A 921 -4.91 26.22 -47.56
N VAL A 922 -5.25 27.33 -46.88
CA VAL A 922 -5.27 27.46 -45.42
C VAL A 922 -6.71 27.37 -44.93
N PHE A 923 -6.97 26.52 -43.94
CA PHE A 923 -8.24 26.50 -43.20
C PHE A 923 -7.96 26.56 -41.71
N GLU A 924 -8.65 27.44 -40.99
CA GLU A 924 -8.69 27.39 -39.52
C GLU A 924 -9.35 26.08 -39.09
N SER A 925 -8.67 25.34 -38.22
CA SER A 925 -9.16 24.11 -37.62
C SER A 925 -9.30 24.32 -36.11
N THR A 926 -10.49 24.04 -35.58
CA THR A 926 -10.73 23.96 -34.14
C THR A 926 -11.30 22.58 -33.83
N VAL A 927 -10.61 21.83 -32.99
CA VAL A 927 -11.04 20.50 -32.56
C VAL A 927 -11.14 20.49 -31.04
N SER A 928 -12.30 20.10 -30.51
CA SER A 928 -12.53 19.97 -29.08
C SER A 928 -13.26 18.67 -28.77
N GLY A 929 -12.97 18.05 -27.64
CA GLY A 929 -13.57 16.79 -27.24
C GLY A 929 -13.54 16.56 -25.73
N ASN A 930 -14.23 15.50 -25.32
CA ASN A 930 -14.25 15.04 -23.94
C ASN A 930 -14.28 13.52 -23.84
N ASP A 931 -13.62 12.99 -22.82
CA ASP A 931 -13.49 11.55 -22.57
C ASP A 931 -13.59 11.20 -21.08
N TYR A 932 -13.77 9.91 -20.80
CA TYR A 932 -13.92 9.38 -19.44
C TYR A 932 -13.01 8.18 -19.20
N GLY A 933 -12.16 8.29 -18.18
CA GLY A 933 -11.33 7.19 -17.68
C GLY A 933 -11.83 6.72 -16.31
N TYR A 934 -11.53 5.48 -15.96
CA TYR A 934 -11.81 4.94 -14.63
C TYR A 934 -10.89 3.77 -14.33
N GLY A 935 -10.61 3.55 -13.05
CA GLY A 935 -9.73 2.48 -12.63
C GLY A 935 -10.00 2.00 -11.22
N ALA A 936 -9.47 0.82 -10.92
CA ALA A 936 -9.54 0.20 -9.61
C ALA A 936 -8.26 -0.60 -9.33
N GLY A 937 -7.79 -0.56 -8.09
CA GLY A 937 -6.71 -1.37 -7.55
C GLY A 937 -7.20 -2.15 -6.34
N PHE A 938 -6.75 -3.39 -6.21
CA PHE A 938 -7.04 -4.28 -5.10
C PHE A 938 -5.75 -4.97 -4.66
N LYS A 939 -5.49 -5.00 -3.35
CA LYS A 939 -4.41 -5.75 -2.74
C LYS A 939 -4.95 -6.60 -1.60
N TYR A 940 -4.47 -7.83 -1.50
CA TYR A 940 -4.73 -8.73 -0.38
C TYR A 940 -3.41 -9.25 0.20
N ASN A 941 -3.14 -8.93 1.46
CA ASN A 941 -2.01 -9.44 2.23
C ASN A 941 -2.40 -10.80 2.84
N LEU A 942 -1.83 -11.89 2.32
CA LEU A 942 -1.99 -13.23 2.90
C LEU A 942 -1.17 -13.34 4.20
N THR A 943 0.05 -12.81 4.17
CA THR A 943 0.93 -12.60 5.33
C THR A 943 1.57 -11.21 5.22
N PRO A 944 2.30 -10.70 6.23
CA PRO A 944 3.03 -9.43 6.12
C PRO A 944 4.09 -9.41 5.00
N ASP A 945 4.56 -10.59 4.57
CA ASP A 945 5.60 -10.73 3.55
C ASP A 945 5.06 -11.32 2.22
N LEU A 946 3.79 -11.73 2.15
CA LEU A 946 3.14 -12.27 0.95
C LEU A 946 1.84 -11.52 0.66
N PHE A 947 1.77 -10.87 -0.50
CA PHE A 947 0.53 -10.26 -0.97
C PHE A 947 0.26 -10.51 -2.44
N LEU A 948 -1.02 -10.49 -2.79
CA LEU A 948 -1.50 -10.50 -4.16
C LEU A 948 -2.12 -9.15 -4.48
N ARG A 949 -1.98 -8.69 -5.72
CA ARG A 949 -2.61 -7.46 -6.21
C ARG A 949 -3.22 -7.66 -7.59
N ALA A 950 -4.25 -6.88 -7.87
CA ALA A 950 -4.83 -6.74 -9.19
C ALA A 950 -5.23 -5.29 -9.40
N SER A 951 -4.98 -4.74 -10.59
CA SER A 951 -5.34 -3.37 -10.93
C SER A 951 -5.84 -3.27 -12.36
N TYR A 952 -6.86 -2.45 -12.57
CA TYR A 952 -7.44 -2.18 -13.88
C TYR A 952 -7.58 -0.66 -14.11
N GLU A 953 -7.30 -0.18 -15.32
CA GLU A 953 -7.62 1.18 -15.76
C GLU A 953 -8.10 1.20 -17.21
N ARG A 954 -9.17 1.94 -17.50
CA ARG A 954 -9.44 2.46 -18.84
C ARG A 954 -8.74 3.81 -18.95
N ALA A 955 -7.58 3.81 -19.61
CA ALA A 955 -6.73 4.97 -19.80
C ALA A 955 -7.08 5.70 -21.10
N ILE A 956 -6.86 7.02 -21.11
CA ILE A 956 -7.07 7.89 -22.27
C ILE A 956 -5.79 8.72 -22.45
N ARG A 957 -5.29 8.83 -23.69
CA ARG A 957 -4.22 9.75 -24.06
C ARG A 957 -4.74 10.78 -25.05
N ILE A 958 -4.58 12.05 -24.73
CA ILE A 958 -4.86 13.13 -25.68
C ILE A 958 -3.58 13.34 -26.52
N PRO A 959 -3.65 13.39 -27.86
CA PRO A 959 -2.49 13.72 -28.69
C PRO A 959 -1.82 15.01 -28.21
N ASP A 960 -0.50 15.07 -28.31
CA ASP A 960 0.25 16.25 -27.87
C ASP A 960 0.41 17.29 -29.00
N GLU A 961 0.99 18.43 -28.66
CA GLU A 961 1.20 19.54 -29.57
C GLU A 961 2.03 19.16 -30.81
N PHE A 962 3.03 18.28 -30.65
CA PHE A 962 3.92 17.90 -31.72
C PHE A 962 3.26 16.91 -32.67
N GLU A 963 2.37 16.05 -32.17
CA GLU A 963 1.59 15.13 -32.99
C GLU A 963 0.50 15.83 -33.79
N ILE A 964 -0.17 16.82 -33.17
CA ILE A 964 -1.26 17.58 -33.81
C ILE A 964 -0.69 18.60 -34.80
N PHE A 965 0.26 19.43 -34.36
CA PHE A 965 0.76 20.56 -35.15
C PHE A 965 1.97 20.19 -36.01
N GLY A 966 2.64 19.07 -35.75
CA GLY A 966 3.87 18.71 -36.43
C GLY A 966 4.98 19.72 -36.20
N ASN A 967 6.00 19.69 -37.06
CA ASN A 967 7.06 20.69 -37.09
C ASN A 967 7.18 21.39 -38.45
N PHE A 968 6.22 21.17 -39.36
CA PHE A 968 6.15 21.74 -40.72
C PHE A 968 7.36 21.43 -41.61
N VAL A 969 8.23 20.52 -41.17
CA VAL A 969 9.57 20.31 -41.70
C VAL A 969 9.76 18.82 -42.01
N THR A 970 9.94 17.98 -40.99
CA THR A 970 9.97 16.50 -41.13
C THR A 970 8.62 15.85 -40.85
N ILE A 971 7.73 16.56 -40.16
CA ILE A 971 6.42 16.08 -39.70
C ILE A 971 5.34 17.10 -40.03
N ALA A 972 4.37 16.70 -40.85
CA ALA A 972 3.21 17.51 -41.20
C ALA A 972 2.12 17.48 -40.11
N PRO A 973 1.36 18.56 -39.93
CA PRO A 973 0.26 18.61 -38.96
C PRO A 973 -0.87 17.62 -39.31
N ASN A 974 -1.48 17.02 -38.29
CA ASN A 974 -2.72 16.25 -38.42
C ASN A 974 -3.70 16.57 -37.28
N PHE A 975 -4.70 17.40 -37.59
CA PHE A 975 -5.74 17.82 -36.64
C PHE A 975 -6.82 16.79 -36.37
N ASN A 976 -6.90 15.74 -37.21
CA ASN A 976 -7.94 14.73 -37.11
C ASN A 976 -7.55 13.59 -36.16
N LEU A 977 -6.45 13.74 -35.40
CA LEU A 977 -6.04 12.74 -34.44
C LEU A 977 -7.07 12.61 -33.30
N GLU A 978 -7.58 11.40 -33.13
CA GLU A 978 -8.44 11.05 -32.00
C GLU A 978 -7.62 10.64 -30.77
N PRO A 979 -8.14 10.83 -29.55
CA PRO A 979 -7.54 10.27 -28.34
C PRO A 979 -7.35 8.75 -28.41
N GLU A 980 -6.18 8.30 -27.95
CA GLU A 980 -5.90 6.89 -27.74
C GLU A 980 -6.62 6.38 -26.50
N GLN A 981 -7.04 5.12 -26.51
CA GLN A 981 -7.68 4.50 -25.36
C GLN A 981 -7.06 3.14 -25.10
N SER A 982 -6.91 2.76 -23.83
CA SER A 982 -6.43 1.42 -23.50
C SER A 982 -7.07 0.86 -22.23
N ASN A 983 -7.48 -0.41 -22.29
CA ASN A 983 -7.91 -1.18 -21.14
C ASN A 983 -6.70 -1.93 -20.59
N ASN A 984 -6.21 -1.49 -19.43
CA ASN A 984 -5.01 -1.98 -18.79
C ASN A 984 -5.37 -2.86 -17.62
N LEU A 985 -5.01 -4.14 -17.65
CA LEU A 985 -5.13 -5.06 -16.51
C LEU A 985 -3.74 -5.51 -16.05
N ASN A 986 -3.52 -5.51 -14.74
CA ASN A 986 -2.37 -6.14 -14.09
C ASN A 986 -2.84 -7.10 -13.01
N ILE A 987 -2.17 -8.25 -12.90
CA ILE A 987 -2.32 -9.21 -11.81
C ILE A 987 -0.92 -9.56 -11.33
N GLY A 988 -0.63 -9.43 -10.05
CA GLY A 988 0.71 -9.70 -9.53
C GLY A 988 0.73 -10.28 -8.13
N GLY A 989 1.83 -10.91 -7.79
CA GLY A 989 2.12 -11.46 -6.48
C GLY A 989 3.53 -11.07 -6.04
N TYR A 990 3.64 -10.64 -4.79
CA TYR A 990 4.90 -10.30 -4.16
C TYR A 990 5.14 -11.20 -2.97
N TYR A 991 6.34 -11.75 -2.87
CA TYR A 991 6.77 -12.54 -1.73
C TYR A 991 8.16 -12.11 -1.25
N LYS A 992 8.31 -11.98 0.06
CA LYS A 992 9.58 -11.68 0.72
C LYS A 992 9.93 -12.75 1.75
N LEU A 993 11.16 -13.23 1.69
CA LEU A 993 11.76 -14.15 2.62
C LEU A 993 12.88 -13.42 3.35
N ASN A 994 12.73 -13.23 4.66
CA ASN A 994 13.81 -12.72 5.51
C ASN A 994 14.41 -13.91 6.27
N PHE A 995 15.72 -14.16 6.09
CA PHE A 995 16.43 -15.21 6.82
C PHE A 995 17.00 -14.68 8.14
N ASP A 996 17.42 -13.41 8.15
CA ASP A 996 17.84 -12.65 9.33
C ASP A 996 17.81 -11.13 9.02
N ALA A 997 18.36 -10.31 9.91
CA ALA A 997 18.39 -8.84 9.77
C ALA A 997 19.11 -8.32 8.51
N TYR A 998 19.94 -9.15 7.85
CA TYR A 998 20.76 -8.76 6.70
C TYR A 998 20.47 -9.58 5.46
N ARG A 999 20.00 -10.81 5.62
CA ARG A 999 19.74 -11.75 4.52
C ARG A 999 18.27 -11.80 4.13
N MET A 1000 17.98 -11.52 2.86
CA MET A 1000 16.62 -11.58 2.33
C MET A 1000 16.59 -12.01 0.86
N VAL A 1001 15.45 -12.53 0.42
CA VAL A 1001 15.09 -12.70 -1.00
C VAL A 1001 13.68 -12.17 -1.19
N SER A 1002 13.44 -11.36 -2.21
CA SER A 1002 12.09 -10.96 -2.62
C SER A 1002 11.85 -11.28 -4.09
N ILE A 1003 10.63 -11.71 -4.39
CA ILE A 1003 10.17 -12.08 -5.72
C ILE A 1003 8.89 -11.30 -5.99
N ASP A 1004 8.83 -10.58 -7.12
CA ASP A 1004 7.63 -9.92 -7.65
C ASP A 1004 7.35 -10.50 -9.04
N LEU A 1005 6.20 -11.15 -9.19
CA LEU A 1005 5.74 -11.76 -10.44
C LEU A 1005 4.46 -11.05 -10.87
N SER A 1006 4.42 -10.54 -12.10
CA SER A 1006 3.30 -9.78 -12.63
C SER A 1006 2.92 -10.23 -14.03
N TRP A 1007 1.62 -10.30 -14.29
CA TRP A 1007 1.01 -10.49 -15.60
C TRP A 1007 0.30 -9.21 -16.00
N PHE A 1008 0.39 -8.85 -17.27
CA PHE A 1008 -0.30 -7.69 -17.80
C PHE A 1008 -1.05 -8.00 -19.10
N LEU A 1009 -2.16 -7.31 -19.30
CA LEU A 1009 -2.91 -7.22 -20.55
C LEU A 1009 -3.17 -5.75 -20.87
N ARG A 1010 -3.01 -5.36 -22.13
CA ARG A 1010 -3.34 -4.05 -22.69
C ARG A 1010 -4.13 -4.30 -23.96
N ASP A 1011 -5.33 -3.76 -23.99
CA ASP A 1011 -6.19 -3.73 -25.18
C ASP A 1011 -6.28 -2.25 -25.57
N GLN A 1012 -5.55 -1.87 -26.63
CA GLN A 1012 -5.40 -0.49 -27.07
C GLN A 1012 -6.21 -0.25 -28.34
N SER A 1013 -6.88 0.90 -28.41
CA SER A 1013 -7.51 1.42 -29.63
C SER A 1013 -7.03 2.83 -29.97
N ASN A 1014 -7.14 3.20 -31.25
CA ASN A 1014 -6.74 4.50 -31.80
C ASN A 1014 -5.26 4.84 -31.65
N LEU A 1015 -4.36 3.85 -31.61
CA LEU A 1015 -2.92 4.04 -31.46
C LEU A 1015 -2.39 5.15 -32.40
N VAL A 1016 -1.86 6.22 -31.83
CA VAL A 1016 -1.22 7.29 -32.57
C VAL A 1016 0.20 6.88 -32.86
N ARG A 1017 0.54 6.73 -34.14
CA ARG A 1017 1.90 6.43 -34.58
C ARG A 1017 2.35 7.35 -35.69
N LEU A 1018 3.66 7.53 -35.79
CA LEU A 1018 4.28 8.23 -36.90
C LEU A 1018 4.31 7.32 -38.12
N GLN A 1019 3.67 7.73 -39.21
CA GLN A 1019 3.77 7.07 -40.50
C GLN A 1019 4.84 7.78 -41.33
N ALA A 1020 5.84 7.03 -41.79
CA ALA A 1020 6.84 7.55 -42.71
C ALA A 1020 6.21 7.95 -44.05
N GLY A 1021 6.75 9.01 -44.66
CA GLY A 1021 6.42 9.42 -46.02
C GLY A 1021 6.63 8.29 -47.03
N ARG A 1022 5.93 8.33 -48.18
CA ARG A 1022 6.05 7.26 -49.20
C ARG A 1022 7.37 7.31 -49.94
N ASN A 1023 7.99 8.48 -50.02
CA ASN A 1023 9.31 8.72 -50.58
C ASN A 1023 10.20 9.33 -49.48
N GLU A 1024 11.54 9.23 -49.63
CA GLU A 1024 12.51 9.83 -48.68
C GLU A 1024 12.28 11.33 -48.45
N ASN A 1025 11.64 12.02 -49.42
CA ASN A 1025 11.42 13.46 -49.40
C ASN A 1025 9.99 13.86 -48.96
N ASP A 1026 9.08 12.91 -48.68
CA ASP A 1026 7.73 13.21 -48.20
C ASP A 1026 7.77 13.41 -46.67
N PRO A 1027 7.17 14.49 -46.12
CA PRO A 1027 7.09 14.65 -44.67
C PRO A 1027 6.27 13.51 -44.05
N SER A 1028 6.74 13.04 -42.90
CA SER A 1028 6.00 12.05 -42.10
C SER A 1028 4.77 12.71 -41.47
N PHE A 1029 3.78 11.93 -41.05
CA PHE A 1029 2.63 12.46 -40.32
C PHE A 1029 2.10 11.44 -39.34
N PHE A 1030 1.50 11.90 -38.25
CA PHE A 1030 0.87 11.03 -37.28
C PHE A 1030 -0.50 10.58 -37.78
N ILE A 1031 -0.86 9.32 -37.53
CA ILE A 1031 -2.18 8.75 -37.83
C ILE A 1031 -2.69 7.94 -36.64
N ASN A 1032 -4.01 7.79 -36.50
CA ASN A 1032 -4.60 6.76 -35.64
C ASN A 1032 -4.62 5.43 -36.39
N GLU A 1033 -3.99 4.41 -35.81
CA GLU A 1033 -4.21 2.99 -36.12
C GLU A 1033 -5.18 2.38 -35.10
N ASP A 1034 -5.75 1.24 -35.45
CA ASP A 1034 -7.08 0.93 -34.94
C ASP A 1034 -7.06 0.12 -33.67
N GLU A 1035 -6.37 -1.02 -33.61
CA GLU A 1035 -6.32 -1.86 -32.40
C GLU A 1035 -4.99 -2.62 -32.23
N VAL A 1036 -4.40 -2.57 -31.02
CA VAL A 1036 -3.18 -3.31 -30.62
C VAL A 1036 -3.42 -4.03 -29.31
N ASP A 1037 -3.11 -5.33 -29.29
CA ASP A 1037 -3.15 -6.16 -28.09
C ASP A 1037 -1.73 -6.42 -27.57
N ALA A 1038 -1.48 -6.13 -26.30
CA ALA A 1038 -0.23 -6.48 -25.62
C ALA A 1038 -0.49 -7.34 -24.38
N LYS A 1039 0.23 -8.45 -24.26
CA LYS A 1039 0.21 -9.31 -23.07
C LYS A 1039 1.61 -9.74 -22.69
N GLY A 1040 1.86 -9.91 -21.39
CA GLY A 1040 3.19 -10.31 -20.96
C GLY A 1040 3.29 -10.69 -19.50
N VAL A 1041 4.50 -11.14 -19.15
CA VAL A 1041 4.90 -11.57 -17.81
C VAL A 1041 6.20 -10.86 -17.44
N GLU A 1042 6.25 -10.39 -16.21
CA GLU A 1042 7.40 -9.73 -15.60
C GLU A 1042 7.79 -10.47 -14.33
N LEU A 1043 9.09 -10.70 -14.16
CA LEU A 1043 9.65 -11.30 -12.95
C LEU A 1043 10.79 -10.43 -12.43
N THR A 1044 10.72 -10.06 -11.16
CA THR A 1044 11.78 -9.33 -10.45
C THR A 1044 12.23 -10.16 -9.26
N ILE A 1045 13.52 -10.45 -9.16
CA ILE A 1045 14.12 -11.16 -8.04
C ILE A 1045 15.21 -10.29 -7.44
N LYS A 1046 15.09 -9.99 -6.14
CA LYS A 1046 16.09 -9.23 -5.39
C LYS A 1046 16.59 -10.05 -4.22
N ALA A 1047 17.88 -10.34 -4.20
CA ALA A 1047 18.49 -11.17 -3.16
C ALA A 1047 19.63 -10.43 -2.46
N LYS A 1048 19.65 -10.52 -1.13
CA LYS A 1048 20.78 -10.15 -0.28
C LYS A 1048 21.25 -11.42 0.43
N PRO A 1049 22.09 -12.25 -0.19
CA PRO A 1049 22.59 -13.48 0.45
C PRO A 1049 23.58 -13.17 1.59
N HIS A 1050 24.13 -11.95 1.63
CA HIS A 1050 25.08 -11.49 2.65
C HIS A 1050 24.92 -9.97 2.86
N ARG A 1051 25.27 -9.44 4.04
CA ARG A 1051 25.14 -8.00 4.38
C ARG A 1051 25.82 -7.03 3.40
N ASN A 1052 26.81 -7.53 2.66
CA ASN A 1052 27.61 -6.77 1.71
C ASN A 1052 27.23 -7.01 0.25
N LEU A 1053 26.40 -8.02 -0.06
CA LEU A 1053 26.08 -8.43 -1.42
C LEU A 1053 24.60 -8.18 -1.72
N LEU A 1054 24.33 -7.47 -2.82
CA LEU A 1054 23.00 -7.29 -3.39
C LEU A 1054 23.00 -7.82 -4.82
N LEU A 1055 22.05 -8.68 -5.12
CA LEU A 1055 21.75 -9.20 -6.46
C LEU A 1055 20.34 -8.75 -6.84
N ASP A 1056 20.15 -8.32 -8.08
CA ASP A 1056 18.87 -7.87 -8.64
C ASP A 1056 18.75 -8.42 -10.06
N ALA A 1057 17.67 -9.13 -10.36
CA ALA A 1057 17.45 -9.77 -11.65
C ALA A 1057 16.03 -9.47 -12.14
N ASN A 1058 15.90 -8.99 -13.37
CA ASN A 1058 14.62 -8.62 -13.96
C ASN A 1058 14.47 -9.32 -15.31
N LEU A 1059 13.31 -9.94 -15.53
CA LEU A 1059 12.97 -10.64 -16.76
C LEU A 1059 11.64 -10.11 -17.27
N THR A 1060 11.53 -9.94 -18.58
CA THR A 1060 10.27 -9.57 -19.24
C THR A 1060 10.08 -10.39 -20.50
N TYR A 1061 8.91 -10.98 -20.62
CA TYR A 1061 8.40 -11.61 -21.83
C TYR A 1061 7.10 -10.94 -22.22
N GLN A 1062 6.98 -10.52 -23.47
CA GLN A 1062 5.81 -9.82 -23.98
C GLN A 1062 5.51 -10.21 -25.43
N ASP A 1063 4.21 -10.30 -25.73
CA ASP A 1063 3.63 -10.60 -27.04
C ASP A 1063 2.69 -9.45 -27.40
N ILE A 1064 3.01 -8.74 -28.48
CA ILE A 1064 2.37 -7.47 -28.86
C ILE A 1064 2.03 -7.56 -30.34
N VAL A 1065 0.74 -7.60 -30.64
CA VAL A 1065 0.22 -7.90 -31.97
C VAL A 1065 -0.80 -6.86 -32.42
N ILE A 1066 -0.89 -6.66 -33.73
CA ILE A 1066 -1.91 -5.81 -34.34
C ILE A 1066 -3.23 -6.60 -34.36
N ALA A 1067 -4.28 -6.07 -33.73
CA ALA A 1067 -5.55 -6.78 -33.55
C ALA A 1067 -6.60 -6.44 -34.64
N GLY A 1068 -6.56 -5.24 -35.24
CA GLY A 1068 -7.55 -4.82 -36.25
C GLY A 1068 -7.24 -3.52 -37.00
N ASP A 1069 -8.04 -3.24 -38.05
CA ASP A 1069 -8.06 -2.02 -38.90
C ASP A 1069 -9.52 -1.49 -38.98
N LYS A 1070 -9.80 -0.25 -38.51
CA LYS A 1070 -11.08 0.49 -38.51
C LYS A 1070 -11.54 0.77 -39.93
N ASN A 1071 -10.61 0.97 -40.86
CA ASN A 1071 -10.94 1.33 -42.23
C ASN A 1071 -11.18 0.10 -43.11
N ALA A 1072 -10.82 -1.11 -42.66
CA ALA A 1072 -10.96 -2.37 -43.40
C ALA A 1072 -10.45 -2.31 -44.85
N THR A 1073 -9.54 -1.37 -45.15
CA THR A 1073 -9.02 -1.13 -46.50
C THR A 1073 -7.73 -1.89 -46.73
N ASN A 1074 -7.06 -2.37 -45.66
CA ASN A 1074 -5.84 -3.14 -45.75
C ASN A 1074 -5.66 -4.08 -44.53
N THR A 1075 -6.11 -5.33 -44.63
CA THR A 1075 -5.92 -6.35 -43.57
C THR A 1075 -4.46 -6.84 -43.43
N ASN A 1076 -3.52 -6.28 -44.19
CA ASN A 1076 -2.12 -6.67 -44.13
C ASN A 1076 -1.53 -6.26 -42.77
N GLY A 1077 -1.20 -7.24 -41.93
CA GLY A 1077 -0.54 -7.00 -40.65
C GLY A 1077 -1.32 -7.44 -39.42
N VAL A 1078 -2.63 -7.70 -39.53
CA VAL A 1078 -3.42 -8.22 -38.41
C VAL A 1078 -2.88 -9.59 -37.99
N GLY A 1079 -2.59 -9.75 -36.70
CA GLY A 1079 -1.94 -10.93 -36.13
C GLY A 1079 -0.40 -10.91 -36.18
N ASN A 1080 0.22 -9.95 -36.89
CA ASN A 1080 1.67 -9.80 -36.89
C ASN A 1080 2.14 -9.06 -35.63
N PRO A 1081 3.37 -9.36 -35.15
CA PRO A 1081 3.99 -8.58 -34.11
C PRO A 1081 4.17 -7.12 -34.53
N VAL A 1082 3.96 -6.20 -33.60
CA VAL A 1082 4.30 -4.78 -33.83
C VAL A 1082 5.83 -4.69 -34.00
N PRO A 1083 6.32 -4.12 -35.12
CA PRO A 1083 7.75 -4.07 -35.41
C PRO A 1083 8.49 -3.12 -34.48
N ASN A 1084 9.81 -3.28 -34.46
CA ASN A 1084 10.74 -2.51 -33.64
C ASN A 1084 10.41 -2.60 -32.14
N ILE A 1085 9.92 -3.75 -31.66
CA ILE A 1085 9.64 -4.01 -30.24
C ILE A 1085 10.22 -5.36 -29.81
N PRO A 1086 11.08 -5.40 -28.76
CA PRO A 1086 11.61 -6.65 -28.25
C PRO A 1086 10.51 -7.48 -27.55
N THR A 1087 10.50 -8.78 -27.81
CA THR A 1087 9.57 -9.73 -27.16
C THR A 1087 10.12 -10.33 -25.89
N PHE A 1088 11.45 -10.35 -25.74
CA PHE A 1088 12.12 -10.89 -24.57
C PHE A 1088 13.40 -10.12 -24.24
N PHE A 1089 13.52 -9.72 -22.98
CA PHE A 1089 14.72 -9.09 -22.44
C PHE A 1089 14.89 -9.43 -20.96
N PHE A 1090 16.15 -9.45 -20.53
CA PHE A 1090 16.55 -9.78 -19.18
C PHE A 1090 17.73 -8.89 -18.76
N ASN A 1091 17.73 -8.48 -17.50
CA ASN A 1091 18.86 -7.80 -16.90
C ASN A 1091 19.22 -8.38 -15.53
N PHE A 1092 20.49 -8.24 -15.16
CA PHE A 1092 21.03 -8.68 -13.90
C PHE A 1092 22.01 -7.62 -13.38
N SER A 1093 21.90 -7.25 -12.11
CA SER A 1093 22.86 -6.39 -11.44
C SER A 1093 23.36 -7.01 -10.16
N THR A 1094 24.64 -6.76 -9.87
CA THR A 1094 25.31 -7.19 -8.66
C THR A 1094 26.03 -6.01 -8.03
N ARG A 1095 26.01 -5.95 -6.70
CA ARG A 1095 26.74 -4.93 -5.93
C ARG A 1095 27.34 -5.57 -4.68
N TYR A 1096 28.65 -5.45 -4.52
CA TYR A 1096 29.38 -5.91 -3.35
C TYR A 1096 30.12 -4.75 -2.67
N SER A 1097 29.73 -4.42 -1.44
CA SER A 1097 30.35 -3.35 -0.65
C SER A 1097 31.19 -3.88 0.51
N PHE A 1098 32.41 -3.40 0.68
CA PHE A 1098 33.28 -3.79 1.78
C PHE A 1098 34.14 -2.61 2.27
N ASN A 1099 34.58 -2.69 3.53
CA ASN A 1099 35.52 -1.72 4.08
C ASN A 1099 36.92 -2.00 3.56
N THR A 1100 37.71 -0.96 3.31
CA THR A 1100 39.07 -1.18 2.80
C THR A 1100 39.97 -1.80 3.86
N PRO A 1101 40.83 -2.77 3.48
CA PRO A 1101 41.73 -3.41 4.42
C PRO A 1101 42.87 -2.50 4.87
N TRP A 1102 43.21 -1.46 4.10
CA TRP A 1102 44.34 -0.56 4.38
C TRP A 1102 43.95 0.74 5.11
N LYS A 1103 42.66 1.10 5.20
CA LYS A 1103 42.22 2.32 5.90
C LYS A 1103 40.85 2.13 6.55
N SER A 1104 40.80 2.27 7.88
CA SER A 1104 39.57 2.06 8.64
C SER A 1104 38.47 3.05 8.23
N GLY A 1105 37.24 2.55 8.12
CA GLY A 1105 36.04 3.30 7.76
C GLY A 1105 35.83 3.54 6.27
N HIS A 1106 36.87 3.49 5.42
CA HIS A 1106 36.73 3.77 3.99
C HIS A 1106 35.99 2.60 3.33
N ARG A 1107 35.12 2.88 2.35
CA ARG A 1107 34.25 1.87 1.75
C ARG A 1107 34.46 1.77 0.24
N ILE A 1108 34.72 0.56 -0.25
CA ILE A 1108 34.70 0.22 -1.67
C ILE A 1108 33.38 -0.48 -1.98
N THR A 1109 32.80 -0.15 -3.13
CA THR A 1109 31.69 -0.92 -3.70
C THR A 1109 32.03 -1.30 -5.13
N VAL A 1110 32.05 -2.59 -5.42
CA VAL A 1110 32.17 -3.12 -6.78
C VAL A 1110 30.77 -3.43 -7.29
N PHE A 1111 30.47 -3.06 -8.53
CA PHE A 1111 29.16 -3.29 -9.13
C PHE A 1111 29.31 -3.77 -10.57
N GLY A 1112 28.31 -4.52 -11.03
CA GLY A 1112 28.21 -5.00 -12.40
C GLY A 1112 26.76 -5.05 -12.86
N TYR A 1113 26.54 -4.83 -14.15
CA TYR A 1113 25.24 -4.85 -14.81
C TYR A 1113 25.36 -5.63 -16.12
N TYR A 1114 24.46 -6.58 -16.34
CA TYR A 1114 24.36 -7.34 -17.57
C TYR A 1114 22.95 -7.17 -18.14
N ALA A 1115 22.86 -6.88 -19.43
CA ALA A 1115 21.61 -6.78 -20.16
C ALA A 1115 21.63 -7.69 -21.40
N PHE A 1116 20.51 -8.37 -21.64
CA PHE A 1116 20.27 -9.21 -22.81
C PHE A 1116 18.96 -8.81 -23.46
N VAL A 1117 18.98 -8.63 -24.78
CA VAL A 1117 17.79 -8.38 -25.60
C VAL A 1117 17.78 -9.39 -26.75
N LYS A 1118 16.69 -10.16 -26.88
CA LYS A 1118 16.50 -11.09 -27.99
C LYS A 1118 16.31 -10.32 -29.31
N GLU A 1119 16.72 -10.91 -30.43
CA GLU A 1119 16.42 -10.40 -31.78
C GLU A 1119 14.92 -10.10 -31.99
N PHE A 1120 14.61 -9.02 -32.70
CA PHE A 1120 13.24 -8.60 -33.02
C PHE A 1120 13.14 -7.92 -34.40
N SER A 1121 11.93 -7.90 -34.98
CA SER A 1121 11.70 -7.36 -36.33
C SER A 1121 11.91 -5.84 -36.39
N LEU A 1122 12.50 -5.33 -37.47
CA LEU A 1122 12.66 -3.90 -37.74
C LEU A 1122 11.45 -3.29 -38.46
N ILE A 1123 10.79 -4.04 -39.36
CA ILE A 1123 9.68 -3.59 -40.20
C ILE A 1123 8.48 -4.55 -40.15
N LEU A 1124 7.33 -4.07 -40.64
CA LEU A 1124 6.07 -4.81 -40.70
C LEU A 1124 6.01 -5.62 -42.00
N GLU A 1125 6.37 -6.92 -41.99
CA GLU A 1125 6.26 -7.78 -43.18
C GLU A 1125 5.62 -9.14 -42.88
N GLY A 1126 4.77 -9.59 -43.80
CA GLY A 1126 3.99 -10.83 -43.73
C GLY A 1126 4.74 -12.13 -44.03
N GLY A 1127 6.05 -12.23 -43.75
CA GLY A 1127 6.81 -13.48 -43.93
C GLY A 1127 8.29 -13.38 -43.54
N THR A 1128 8.74 -14.32 -42.70
CA THR A 1128 10.13 -14.60 -42.23
C THR A 1128 11.09 -13.41 -42.05
N THR A 1129 11.32 -13.03 -40.79
CA THR A 1129 12.44 -12.20 -40.35
C THR A 1129 13.76 -12.73 -40.94
N ASN A 1130 14.48 -11.90 -41.69
CA ASN A 1130 15.82 -12.15 -42.22
C ASN A 1130 16.83 -11.16 -41.59
N SER A 1131 18.13 -11.37 -41.82
CA SER A 1131 19.20 -10.56 -41.21
C SER A 1131 19.14 -9.07 -41.57
N ASP A 1132 18.52 -8.73 -42.70
CA ASP A 1132 18.46 -7.34 -43.19
C ASP A 1132 17.31 -6.56 -42.55
N ASN A 1133 16.23 -7.25 -42.16
CA ASN A 1133 15.01 -6.66 -41.59
C ASN A 1133 14.84 -6.96 -40.08
N ALA A 1134 15.92 -7.32 -39.38
CA ALA A 1134 15.95 -7.59 -37.95
C ALA A 1134 16.88 -6.63 -37.19
N ILE A 1135 16.54 -6.34 -35.94
CA ILE A 1135 17.49 -5.83 -34.96
C ILE A 1135 18.10 -7.05 -34.26
N PRO A 1136 19.43 -7.27 -34.38
CA PRO A 1136 20.07 -8.49 -33.92
C PRO A 1136 20.00 -8.62 -32.40
N GLN A 1137 20.23 -9.83 -31.90
CA GLN A 1137 20.37 -10.10 -30.48
C GLN A 1137 21.53 -9.30 -29.88
N GLN A 1138 21.32 -8.74 -28.69
CA GLN A 1138 22.28 -7.82 -28.06
C GLN A 1138 22.62 -8.26 -26.64
N GLN A 1139 23.88 -8.08 -26.26
CA GLN A 1139 24.40 -8.31 -24.92
C GLN A 1139 25.29 -7.16 -24.51
N GLN A 1140 25.03 -6.59 -23.33
CA GLN A 1140 25.82 -5.50 -22.78
C GLN A 1140 26.26 -5.88 -21.35
N LEU A 1141 27.55 -5.70 -21.06
CA LEU A 1141 28.13 -5.89 -19.73
C LEU A 1141 28.78 -4.58 -19.29
N ASP A 1142 28.27 -3.99 -18.22
CA ASP A 1142 28.88 -2.82 -17.57
C ASP A 1142 29.47 -3.24 -16.23
N ALA A 1143 30.60 -2.64 -15.85
CA ALA A 1143 31.26 -2.92 -14.58
C ALA A 1143 31.91 -1.65 -14.02
N GLY A 1144 31.95 -1.54 -12.70
CA GLY A 1144 32.60 -0.40 -12.08
C GLY A 1144 32.86 -0.58 -10.59
N LEU A 1145 33.51 0.42 -10.02
CA LEU A 1145 33.76 0.53 -8.61
C LEU A 1145 33.53 1.95 -8.11
N THR A 1146 33.13 2.07 -6.85
CA THR A 1146 33.10 3.34 -6.12
C THR A 1146 33.99 3.26 -4.88
N TYR A 1147 34.58 4.39 -4.52
CA TYR A 1147 35.40 4.57 -3.33
C TYR A 1147 34.90 5.78 -2.54
N ALA A 1148 34.34 5.53 -1.36
CA ALA A 1148 33.86 6.56 -0.45
C ALA A 1148 34.82 6.70 0.74
N LEU A 1149 35.27 7.93 0.98
CA LEU A 1149 36.15 8.26 2.10
C LEU A 1149 35.32 8.51 3.38
N THR A 1150 35.78 8.03 4.52
CA THR A 1150 35.09 8.25 5.82
C THR A 1150 35.33 9.66 6.32
N ASN A 1151 34.32 10.27 6.96
CA ASN A 1151 34.44 11.59 7.59
C ASN A 1151 34.92 12.70 6.65
N THR A 1152 34.80 12.50 5.34
CA THR A 1152 35.05 13.53 4.35
C THR A 1152 33.89 13.57 3.36
N PRO A 1153 33.64 14.71 2.73
CA PRO A 1153 32.56 14.85 1.74
C PRO A 1153 32.85 14.15 0.40
N TRP A 1154 34.03 13.55 0.22
CA TRP A 1154 34.50 13.09 -1.09
C TRP A 1154 34.20 11.61 -1.39
N SER A 1155 33.81 11.36 -2.64
CA SER A 1155 33.65 10.02 -3.21
C SER A 1155 34.09 9.99 -4.67
N PHE A 1156 34.56 8.83 -5.11
CA PHE A 1156 35.12 8.61 -6.45
C PHE A 1156 34.44 7.39 -7.08
N SER A 1157 34.27 7.40 -8.40
CA SER A 1157 33.80 6.24 -9.17
C SER A 1157 34.59 6.10 -10.46
N GLY A 1158 34.88 4.85 -10.82
CA GLY A 1158 35.34 4.45 -12.15
C GLY A 1158 34.40 3.38 -12.69
N GLN A 1159 33.97 3.53 -13.94
CA GLN A 1159 33.02 2.62 -14.59
C GLN A 1159 33.40 2.43 -16.06
N VAL A 1160 33.16 1.23 -16.57
CA VAL A 1160 33.26 0.89 -17.99
C VAL A 1160 31.89 0.39 -18.43
N ASN A 1161 31.29 1.07 -19.41
CA ASN A 1161 30.09 0.57 -20.07
C ASN A 1161 30.48 -0.23 -21.31
N ASN A 1162 29.69 -1.26 -21.61
CA ASN A 1162 29.94 -2.18 -22.72
C ASN A 1162 31.38 -2.73 -22.69
N LEU A 1163 31.77 -3.33 -21.56
CA LEU A 1163 33.10 -3.88 -21.30
C LEU A 1163 33.58 -4.85 -22.40
N THR A 1164 32.65 -5.58 -23.01
CA THR A 1164 32.89 -6.54 -24.10
C THR A 1164 32.95 -5.91 -25.49
N ASP A 1165 32.64 -4.62 -25.62
CA ASP A 1165 32.67 -3.88 -26.89
C ASP A 1165 31.75 -4.49 -27.95
N ASN A 1166 30.60 -5.03 -27.53
CA ASN A 1166 29.63 -5.60 -28.45
C ASN A 1166 28.90 -4.49 -29.21
N GLU A 1167 28.49 -4.76 -30.45
CA GLU A 1167 27.56 -3.88 -31.14
C GLU A 1167 26.19 -3.92 -30.45
N VAL A 1168 25.78 -2.76 -29.93
CA VAL A 1168 24.47 -2.57 -29.32
C VAL A 1168 23.73 -1.56 -30.18
N PHE A 1169 22.52 -1.92 -30.59
CA PHE A 1169 21.67 -1.14 -31.46
C PHE A 1169 20.48 -0.61 -30.70
N ASP A 1170 20.06 0.58 -31.07
CA ASP A 1170 18.86 1.20 -30.56
C ASP A 1170 17.68 1.07 -31.53
N ASN A 1171 16.78 2.06 -31.52
CA ASN A 1171 15.69 2.20 -32.46
C ASN A 1171 16.20 2.18 -33.89
N PHE A 1172 15.49 1.44 -34.73
CA PHE A 1172 15.75 1.40 -36.17
C PHE A 1172 17.19 1.03 -36.54
N ARG A 1173 17.87 0.22 -35.72
CA ARG A 1173 19.26 -0.25 -35.91
C ARG A 1173 20.31 0.89 -35.87
N ILE A 1174 20.04 1.99 -35.15
CA ILE A 1174 21.03 3.04 -34.89
C ILE A 1174 22.09 2.51 -33.90
N PRO A 1175 23.41 2.51 -34.23
CA PRO A 1175 24.45 2.04 -33.32
C PRO A 1175 24.62 2.94 -32.09
N LYS A 1176 24.72 2.31 -30.91
CA LYS A 1176 25.12 2.96 -29.66
C LYS A 1176 26.64 3.04 -29.53
N PRO A 1177 27.17 3.93 -28.68
CA PRO A 1177 28.60 3.94 -28.38
C PRO A 1177 29.10 2.55 -27.94
N GLY A 1178 30.27 2.15 -28.45
CA GLY A 1178 31.00 0.96 -28.02
C GLY A 1178 31.52 1.09 -26.58
N ARG A 1179 32.58 0.35 -26.25
CA ARG A 1179 33.20 0.40 -24.91
C ARG A 1179 33.61 1.83 -24.55
N ASN A 1180 33.10 2.33 -23.42
CA ASN A 1180 33.40 3.68 -22.93
C ASN A 1180 33.70 3.70 -21.44
N LEU A 1181 34.63 4.56 -21.04
CA LEU A 1181 35.12 4.69 -19.67
C LEU A 1181 34.61 5.98 -19.05
N HIS A 1182 34.25 5.91 -17.77
CA HIS A 1182 33.71 7.01 -16.99
C HIS A 1182 34.47 7.14 -15.68
N PHE A 1183 34.82 8.37 -15.32
CA PHE A 1183 35.43 8.72 -14.04
C PHE A 1183 34.68 9.89 -13.42
N LYS A 1184 34.15 9.68 -12.21
CA LYS A 1184 33.35 10.67 -11.51
C LYS A 1184 33.93 10.96 -10.14
N ILE A 1185 33.97 12.25 -9.80
CA ILE A 1185 34.29 12.76 -8.46
C ILE A 1185 33.05 13.46 -7.93
N ARG A 1186 32.70 13.19 -6.67
CA ARG A 1186 31.57 13.81 -5.99
C ARG A 1186 31.95 14.34 -4.61
N TYR A 1187 31.44 15.51 -4.29
CA TYR A 1187 31.55 16.22 -3.03
C TYR A 1187 30.15 16.39 -2.43
N LEU A 1188 29.87 15.77 -1.28
CA LEU A 1188 28.61 15.89 -0.54
C LEU A 1188 28.86 16.38 0.88
N LEU A 1189 28.35 17.56 1.20
CA LEU A 1189 28.35 18.16 2.52
C LEU A 1189 26.91 18.33 3.02
N HIS A 1190 26.66 18.03 4.30
CA HIS A 1190 25.38 18.23 4.97
C HIS A 1190 25.47 19.36 5.99
#